data_AF-A0A1J5I7D9-F1
#
_entry.id   AF-A0A1J5I7D9-F1
#
_cell.length_a   1.000
_cell.length_b   1.000
_cell.length_c   1.000
_cell.angle_alpha   90.00
_cell.angle_beta   90.00
_cell.angle_gamma   90.00
#
_symmetry.space_group_name_H-M   'P 1'
#
loop_
_entity.id
_entity.type
_entity.pdbx_description
1 polymer ?
#
loop_
_entity_poly.entity_id
_entity_poly.type
_entity_poly.pdbx_seq_one_letter_code
_entity_poly.pdbx_strand_id
1 'polypeptide(L)'
;MVAARPLLAARDKDGHRRTVARRVCEPPLFLRVNRMDQQIFEQLRRVEASFQNGGEPAEEHFELLLNRTGSASPALRERALLLLLQPPVSDEIGYQRRLLVQLQRWVATGAVLPRALWEWFLEWLVFVHADGSRPGPGWAVLAAKVPLSVWRKFRERPFSARVFLAHMKDRRAFTGRIRLSSADSRRWRLLKSKLPAEAECEPWAELTVRDLGILGVQPGRQRRFGWRRGRWLRVGRAIAADPVASVAASVITRRASRPLGETYWGGLGCAGRRYLESVLALQVEELRAVRRLAVEVSRATRRVVLSCHNASLAAMGGWAFESLDRQFPDRRRWQRFQREAEAAGQAAHPEPALVQLWDLWEQRLVAPKRAQADWEQALRQRMATAINPQAAAPDADPNDPEPSHSLPDPAGTWNFGWSGPLQPCQHPDPAALQRWVRLRQRFWLPGFHRLRRMLDSGAELLAQDRIEHLVLPWIDKFFISSLRQQDIGYLAALVDWLEATTVRPLVLLWEDSAHARDTSLALALAANRERKWRGIGRFDAGVSDRSQALEIICRDHEQTELFALRPINEIHQPGSLDDLLRTRPRQFLQRYDSAWKDNQVCIYTGTQVFPLLSVQSDPEPLPCWIAVNGHKLPLGAFLRNRLRRAALSDLAADEPLEPLAAGWQQWAALG
;
A
#
# COMPACT_ATOMS: atom_id res chain seq x y z
N MET A 1 42.01 -21.26 -34.03
CA MET A 1 42.63 -20.37 -35.04
C MET A 1 42.12 -18.95 -34.79
N VAL A 2 43.04 -18.05 -34.38
CA VAL A 2 43.19 -16.61 -34.74
C VAL A 2 41.89 -15.83 -35.09
N ALA A 3 41.49 -14.70 -34.47
CA ALA A 3 42.22 -13.61 -33.83
C ALA A 3 41.33 -12.79 -32.87
N ALA A 4 41.93 -12.27 -31.80
CA ALA A 4 41.46 -11.10 -31.08
C ALA A 4 42.20 -9.85 -31.58
N ARG A 5 41.50 -8.72 -31.72
CA ARG A 5 42.09 -7.38 -31.92
C ARG A 5 42.40 -6.71 -30.56
N PRO A 6 43.43 -5.85 -30.46
CA PRO A 6 43.88 -5.29 -29.18
C PRO A 6 43.21 -3.96 -28.83
N LEU A 7 42.97 -3.77 -27.52
CA LEU A 7 42.63 -2.48 -26.92
C LEU A 7 43.90 -1.63 -26.72
N LEU A 8 43.82 -0.37 -27.18
CA LEU A 8 44.81 0.68 -26.99
C LEU A 8 44.95 1.03 -25.49
N ALA A 9 46.20 1.06 -25.03
CA ALA A 9 46.60 1.52 -23.71
C ALA A 9 46.85 3.04 -23.73
N ALA A 10 46.22 3.78 -22.82
CA ALA A 10 46.64 5.12 -22.44
C ALA A 10 47.68 5.02 -21.31
N ARG A 11 48.81 5.71 -21.47
CA ARG A 11 49.93 5.78 -20.51
C ARG A 11 49.65 6.88 -19.48
N ASP A 12 49.93 6.60 -18.21
CA ASP A 12 50.09 7.62 -17.16
C ASP A 12 51.58 7.96 -16.95
N LYS A 13 51.82 9.18 -16.45
CA LYS A 13 53.05 9.98 -16.60
C LYS A 13 54.21 9.68 -15.64
N ASP A 14 54.08 8.73 -14.72
CA ASP A 14 55.15 8.46 -13.75
C ASP A 14 55.84 7.13 -14.07
N GLY A 15 56.96 7.25 -14.80
CA GLY A 15 57.76 6.14 -15.34
C GLY A 15 58.40 5.23 -14.29
N HIS A 16 57.62 4.34 -13.67
CA HIS A 16 58.14 3.25 -12.86
C HIS A 16 57.72 1.88 -13.43
N ARG A 17 58.73 1.11 -13.86
CA ARG A 17 58.62 -0.29 -14.27
C ARG A 17 58.14 -1.14 -13.08
N ARG A 18 57.00 -1.83 -13.22
CA ARG A 18 56.65 -2.98 -12.38
C ARG A 18 56.68 -4.26 -13.20
N THR A 19 57.57 -5.14 -12.81
CA THR A 19 57.70 -6.53 -13.25
C THR A 19 56.43 -7.30 -12.87
N VAL A 20 55.74 -7.87 -13.85
CA VAL A 20 54.60 -8.78 -13.61
C VAL A 20 55.15 -10.21 -13.53
N ALA A 21 55.35 -10.70 -12.30
CA ALA A 21 55.56 -12.12 -12.05
C ALA A 21 54.20 -12.83 -12.00
N ARG A 22 54.04 -13.87 -12.83
CA ARG A 22 52.94 -14.84 -12.77
C ARG A 22 52.84 -15.41 -11.35
N ARG A 23 51.70 -15.24 -10.68
CA ARG A 23 51.30 -16.08 -9.55
C ARG A 23 50.14 -16.98 -9.96
N VAL A 24 50.44 -18.26 -9.82
CA VAL A 24 49.54 -19.41 -9.77
C VAL A 24 48.45 -19.16 -8.72
N CYS A 25 47.25 -19.69 -8.96
CA CYS A 25 46.11 -19.66 -8.07
C CYS A 25 46.48 -20.08 -6.64
N GLU A 26 46.48 -19.12 -5.71
CA GLU A 26 46.35 -19.36 -4.27
C GLU A 26 44.90 -19.08 -3.86
N PRO A 27 44.35 -19.82 -2.87
CA PRO A 27 42.98 -19.65 -2.38
C PRO A 27 42.79 -18.26 -1.76
N PRO A 28 41.55 -17.76 -1.60
CA PRO A 28 41.32 -16.40 -1.14
C PRO A 28 41.91 -16.20 0.25
N LEU A 29 42.65 -15.09 0.40
CA LEU A 29 43.14 -14.56 1.67
C LEU A 29 42.00 -14.52 2.69
N PHE A 30 41.92 -15.54 3.54
CA PHE A 30 41.34 -15.40 4.87
C PHE A 30 42.10 -14.25 5.54
N LEU A 31 41.37 -13.14 5.72
CA LEU A 31 41.76 -12.04 6.60
C LEU A 31 42.33 -12.64 7.89
N ARG A 32 43.51 -12.18 8.32
CA ARG A 32 43.96 -12.35 9.71
C ARG A 32 42.91 -11.68 10.60
N VAL A 33 41.86 -12.41 10.96
CA VAL A 33 40.95 -12.04 12.03
C VAL A 33 41.82 -12.03 13.28
N ASN A 34 41.90 -10.89 13.94
CA ASN A 34 42.65 -10.76 15.19
C ASN A 34 42.16 -11.86 16.16
N ARG A 35 43.05 -12.57 16.88
CA ARG A 35 42.65 -13.62 17.84
C ARG A 35 41.57 -13.13 18.82
N MET A 36 41.60 -11.84 19.14
CA MET A 36 40.61 -11.17 19.98
C MET A 36 39.23 -11.08 19.32
N ASP A 37 39.15 -10.86 18.00
CA ASP A 37 37.89 -10.83 17.27
C ASP A 37 37.26 -12.22 17.14
N GLN A 38 38.07 -13.29 17.03
CA GLN A 38 37.59 -14.67 17.04
C GLN A 38 36.95 -15.04 18.38
N GLN A 39 37.62 -14.71 19.49
CA GLN A 39 37.09 -14.94 20.84
C GLN A 39 35.77 -14.19 21.07
N ILE A 40 35.66 -12.94 20.59
CA ILE A 40 34.41 -12.17 20.69
C ILE A 40 33.31 -12.79 19.81
N PHE A 41 33.65 -13.28 18.62
CA PHE A 41 32.69 -13.95 17.76
C PHE A 41 32.14 -15.22 18.43
N GLU A 42 33.00 -15.99 19.10
CA GLU A 42 32.60 -17.15 19.90
C GLU A 42 31.71 -16.77 21.09
N GLN A 43 31.98 -15.65 21.76
CA GLN A 43 31.08 -15.12 22.80
C GLN A 43 29.69 -14.80 22.24
N LEU A 44 29.60 -14.12 21.10
CA LEU A 44 28.32 -13.81 20.45
C LEU A 44 27.59 -15.09 19.99
N ARG A 45 28.31 -16.09 19.47
CA ARG A 45 27.72 -17.39 19.10
C ARG A 45 27.19 -18.15 20.32
N ARG A 46 27.83 -18.04 21.49
CA ARG A 46 27.33 -18.64 22.74
C ARG A 46 26.04 -17.97 23.21
N VAL A 47 25.96 -16.64 23.14
CA VAL A 47 24.72 -15.90 23.44
C VAL A 47 23.61 -16.31 22.49
N GLU A 48 23.91 -16.36 21.19
CA GLU A 48 22.94 -16.81 20.18
C GLU A 48 22.45 -18.25 20.41
N ALA A 49 23.37 -19.18 20.68
CA ALA A 49 23.02 -20.57 21.01
C ALA A 49 22.20 -20.65 22.30
N SER A 50 22.51 -19.83 23.31
CA SER A 50 21.71 -19.73 24.53
C SER A 50 20.28 -19.29 24.22
N PHE A 51 20.09 -18.27 23.37
CA PHE A 51 18.76 -17.81 22.95
C PHE A 51 17.99 -18.88 22.16
N GLN A 52 18.66 -19.54 21.20
CA GLN A 52 18.06 -20.62 20.40
C GLN A 52 17.61 -21.82 21.26
N ASN A 53 18.31 -22.08 22.36
CA ASN A 53 17.98 -23.16 23.30
C ASN A 53 16.95 -22.74 24.37
N GLY A 54 16.28 -21.60 24.20
CA GLY A 54 15.26 -21.10 25.13
C GLY A 54 15.82 -20.48 26.42
N GLY A 55 17.12 -20.16 26.47
CA GLY A 55 17.73 -19.47 27.59
C GLY A 55 17.19 -18.05 27.75
N GLU A 56 16.87 -17.66 28.99
CA GLU A 56 16.41 -16.30 29.26
C GLU A 56 17.54 -15.28 29.08
N PRO A 57 17.24 -14.09 28.52
CA PRO A 57 18.24 -13.03 28.37
C PRO A 57 18.61 -12.44 29.74
N ALA A 58 19.79 -12.81 30.24
CA ALA A 58 20.43 -12.21 31.42
C ALA A 58 20.94 -10.79 31.14
N GLU A 59 21.11 -9.99 32.21
CA GLU A 59 21.67 -8.63 32.14
C GLU A 59 23.06 -8.60 31.50
N GLU A 60 23.90 -9.60 31.79
CA GLU A 60 25.23 -9.77 31.20
C GLU A 60 25.18 -9.91 29.67
N HIS A 61 24.14 -10.55 29.12
CA HIS A 61 23.97 -10.66 27.67
C HIS A 61 23.70 -9.28 27.06
N PHE A 62 22.84 -8.47 27.67
CA PHE A 62 22.54 -7.12 27.19
C PHE A 62 23.77 -6.20 27.24
N GLU A 63 24.52 -6.24 28.36
CA GLU A 63 25.76 -5.47 28.51
C GLU A 63 26.82 -5.89 27.47
N LEU A 64 27.02 -7.20 27.27
CA LEU A 64 27.93 -7.71 26.26
C LEU A 64 27.52 -7.22 24.87
N LEU A 65 26.25 -7.39 24.50
CA LEU A 65 25.73 -6.98 23.18
C LEU A 65 25.88 -5.47 22.97
N LEU A 66 25.49 -4.63 23.94
CA LEU A 66 25.63 -3.18 23.86
C LEU A 66 27.09 -2.78 23.65
N ASN A 67 28.00 -3.32 24.46
CA ASN A 67 29.43 -3.02 24.36
C ASN A 67 30.01 -3.41 22.99
N ARG A 68 29.53 -4.50 22.38
CA ARG A 68 29.97 -4.93 21.04
C ARG A 68 29.38 -4.12 19.90
N THR A 69 28.29 -3.39 20.10
CA THR A 69 27.81 -2.42 19.10
C THR A 69 28.79 -1.27 18.84
N GLY A 70 29.72 -1.01 19.76
CA GLY A 70 30.82 -0.05 19.59
C GLY A 70 32.08 -0.62 18.93
N SER A 71 32.10 -1.90 18.53
CA SER A 71 33.29 -2.55 17.96
C SER A 71 33.76 -1.87 16.66
N ALA A 72 35.08 -1.81 16.48
CA ALA A 72 35.70 -1.37 15.23
C ALA A 72 35.39 -2.33 14.07
N SER A 73 35.23 -3.63 14.36
CA SER A 73 34.85 -4.65 13.37
C SER A 73 33.39 -4.50 12.94
N PRO A 74 33.10 -4.23 11.65
CA PRO A 74 31.73 -4.09 11.16
C PRO A 74 30.89 -5.35 11.37
N ALA A 75 31.48 -6.54 11.15
CA ALA A 75 30.78 -7.81 11.28
C ALA A 75 30.36 -8.10 12.74
N LEU A 76 31.25 -7.83 13.71
CA LEU A 76 30.94 -7.99 15.13
C LEU A 76 29.86 -7.00 15.59
N ARG A 77 29.96 -5.75 15.13
CA ARG A 77 28.98 -4.71 15.43
C ARG A 77 27.60 -5.06 14.87
N GLU A 78 27.53 -5.50 13.62
CA GLU A 78 26.28 -5.90 12.97
C GLU A 78 25.67 -7.13 13.64
N ARG A 79 26.48 -8.15 13.95
CA ARG A 79 26.00 -9.35 14.66
C ARG A 79 25.45 -9.02 16.05
N ALA A 80 26.15 -8.16 16.80
CA ALA A 80 25.68 -7.71 18.11
C ALA A 80 24.37 -6.91 18.01
N LEU A 81 24.25 -6.03 17.01
CA LEU A 81 23.01 -5.29 16.76
C LEU A 81 21.85 -6.20 16.37
N LEU A 82 22.08 -7.22 15.53
CA LEU A 82 21.08 -8.22 15.16
C LEU A 82 20.62 -9.01 16.38
N LEU A 83 21.53 -9.54 17.19
CA LEU A 83 21.17 -10.26 18.41
C LEU A 83 20.48 -9.38 19.46
N LEU A 84 20.72 -8.06 19.43
CA LEU A 84 20.08 -7.11 20.32
C LEU A 84 18.69 -6.69 19.86
N LEU A 85 18.45 -6.56 18.55
CA LEU A 85 17.18 -6.06 18.00
C LEU A 85 16.24 -7.16 17.51
N GLN A 86 16.81 -8.27 17.03
CA GLN A 86 16.15 -9.44 16.44
C GLN A 86 16.76 -10.74 17.01
N PRO A 87 16.64 -10.98 18.32
CA PRO A 87 17.18 -12.17 18.96
C PRO A 87 16.43 -13.44 18.51
N PRO A 88 17.12 -14.58 18.31
CA PRO A 88 16.47 -15.86 18.05
C PRO A 88 15.96 -16.51 19.35
N VAL A 89 15.03 -15.85 20.04
CA VAL A 89 14.36 -16.35 21.26
C VAL A 89 12.95 -16.83 20.94
N SER A 90 12.43 -17.75 21.76
CA SER A 90 11.04 -18.22 21.65
C SER A 90 10.02 -17.18 22.12
N ASP A 91 10.34 -16.38 23.16
CA ASP A 91 9.53 -15.25 23.63
C ASP A 91 10.16 -13.90 23.24
N GLU A 92 9.98 -13.52 21.98
CA GLU A 92 10.48 -12.24 21.47
C GLU A 92 9.89 -11.06 22.25
N ILE A 93 8.61 -11.11 22.61
CA ILE A 93 7.94 -10.02 23.32
C ILE A 93 8.55 -9.83 24.71
N GLY A 94 8.72 -10.91 25.48
CA GLY A 94 9.42 -10.85 26.77
C GLY A 94 10.85 -10.33 26.67
N TYR A 95 11.55 -10.63 25.58
CA TYR A 95 12.86 -10.04 25.30
C TYR A 95 12.76 -8.52 25.05
N GLN A 96 11.90 -8.07 24.13
CA GLN A 96 11.75 -6.64 23.80
C GLN A 96 11.36 -5.83 25.05
N ARG A 97 10.52 -6.41 25.93
CA ARG A 97 10.19 -5.83 27.25
C ARG A 97 11.44 -5.62 28.12
N ARG A 98 12.28 -6.65 28.26
CA ARG A 98 13.52 -6.58 29.03
C ARG A 98 14.51 -5.58 28.43
N LEU A 99 14.62 -5.53 27.10
CA LEU A 99 15.44 -4.57 26.39
C LEU A 99 14.99 -3.12 26.65
N LEU A 100 13.68 -2.85 26.67
CA LEU A 100 13.15 -1.51 27.01
C LEU A 100 13.53 -1.08 28.44
N VAL A 101 13.49 -2.00 29.41
CA VAL A 101 13.92 -1.73 30.79
C VAL A 101 15.41 -1.43 30.83
N GLN A 102 16.23 -2.22 30.13
CA GLN A 102 17.67 -1.99 30.04
C GLN A 102 18.01 -0.67 29.35
N LEU A 103 17.27 -0.30 28.29
CA LEU A 103 17.42 0.99 27.63
C LEU A 103 17.23 2.17 28.61
N GLN A 104 16.25 2.09 29.52
CA GLN A 104 16.05 3.11 30.55
C GLN A 104 17.25 3.20 31.50
N ARG A 105 17.80 2.05 31.94
CA ARG A 105 18.98 1.98 32.81
C ARG A 105 20.21 2.58 32.13
N TRP A 106 20.49 2.18 30.89
CA TRP A 106 21.62 2.69 30.10
C TRP A 106 21.55 4.20 29.88
N VAL A 107 20.36 4.74 29.61
CA VAL A 107 20.20 6.20 29.46
C VAL A 107 20.38 6.91 30.80
N ALA A 108 19.93 6.32 31.91
CA ALA A 108 20.12 6.89 33.25
C ALA A 108 21.60 6.92 33.66
N THR A 109 22.38 5.90 33.29
CA THR A 109 23.82 5.82 33.57
C THR A 109 24.68 6.62 32.58
N GLY A 110 24.07 7.19 31.54
CA GLY A 110 24.76 8.01 30.54
C GLY A 110 25.50 7.21 29.45
N ALA A 111 25.13 5.95 29.26
CA ALA A 111 25.71 5.10 28.21
C ALA A 111 25.49 5.70 26.80
N VAL A 112 26.48 5.52 25.93
CA VAL A 112 26.39 5.92 24.53
C VAL A 112 25.69 4.81 23.74
N LEU A 113 24.47 5.08 23.30
CA LEU A 113 23.66 4.09 22.60
C LEU A 113 23.81 4.20 21.07
N PRO A 114 23.88 3.06 20.35
CA PRO A 114 23.85 3.04 18.90
C PRO A 114 22.54 3.63 18.36
N ARG A 115 22.64 4.28 17.20
CA ARG A 115 21.50 4.89 16.50
C ARG A 115 20.33 3.93 16.30
N ALA A 116 20.61 2.67 15.98
CA ALA A 116 19.59 1.66 15.70
C ALA A 116 18.70 1.38 16.91
N LEU A 117 19.24 1.38 18.14
CA LEU A 117 18.43 1.25 19.37
C LEU A 117 17.48 2.42 19.57
N TRP A 118 17.93 3.65 19.25
CA TRP A 118 17.04 4.81 19.32
C TRP A 118 15.94 4.76 18.25
N GLU A 119 16.26 4.32 17.04
CA GLU A 119 15.27 4.15 15.96
C GLU A 119 14.22 3.09 16.36
N TRP A 120 14.67 1.93 16.83
CA TRP A 120 13.82 0.87 17.38
C TRP A 120 12.91 1.38 18.51
N PHE A 121 13.46 2.13 19.49
CA PHE A 121 12.67 2.69 20.59
C PHE A 121 11.55 3.62 20.09
N LEU A 122 11.86 4.48 19.11
CA LEU A 122 10.88 5.40 18.55
C LEU A 122 9.81 4.67 17.73
N GLU A 123 10.18 3.61 17.00
CA GLU A 123 9.24 2.76 16.27
C GLU A 123 8.27 2.05 17.21
N TRP A 124 8.78 1.49 18.32
CA TRP A 124 7.94 0.92 19.38
C TRP A 124 7.03 1.93 20.05
N LEU A 125 7.51 3.15 20.27
CA LEU A 125 6.69 4.22 20.86
C LEU A 125 5.50 4.55 19.94
N VAL A 126 5.67 4.54 18.62
CA VAL A 126 4.58 4.75 17.66
C VAL A 126 3.58 3.60 17.74
N PHE A 127 4.09 2.37 17.72
CA PHE A 127 3.26 1.18 17.71
C PHE A 127 2.35 1.09 18.95
N VAL A 128 2.89 1.32 20.15
CA VAL A 128 2.13 1.24 21.41
C VAL A 128 1.11 2.39 21.56
N HIS A 129 1.37 3.54 20.92
CA HIS A 129 0.52 4.73 21.09
C HIS A 129 -0.62 4.85 20.07
N ALA A 130 -0.72 3.94 19.09
CA ALA A 130 -1.73 4.00 18.03
C ALA A 130 -3.18 4.07 18.57
N ASP A 131 -3.46 3.44 19.71
CA ASP A 131 -4.80 3.34 20.32
C ASP A 131 -5.05 4.32 21.48
N GLY A 132 -4.24 5.37 21.62
CA GLY A 132 -4.42 6.40 22.66
C GLY A 132 -3.84 6.05 24.04
N SER A 133 -3.21 4.89 24.19
CA SER A 133 -2.44 4.50 25.37
C SER A 133 -1.33 5.52 25.67
N ARG A 134 -1.32 6.11 26.87
CA ARG A 134 -0.29 7.10 27.22
C ARG A 134 1.02 6.40 27.60
N PRO A 135 2.16 6.79 27.01
CA PRO A 135 3.45 6.25 27.44
C PRO A 135 3.69 6.61 28.92
N GLY A 136 4.17 5.64 29.69
CA GLY A 136 4.51 5.85 31.10
C GLY A 136 5.58 6.95 31.28
N PRO A 137 5.71 7.52 32.48
CA PRO A 137 6.62 8.64 32.74
C PRO A 137 8.07 8.38 32.33
N GLY A 138 8.57 7.13 32.41
CA GLY A 138 9.92 6.75 31.97
C GLY A 138 10.19 6.90 30.47
N TRP A 139 9.16 6.75 29.63
CA TRP A 139 9.30 6.88 28.16
C TRP A 139 9.42 8.31 27.71
N ALA A 140 8.74 9.25 28.39
CA ALA A 140 8.90 10.67 28.16
C ALA A 140 10.35 11.12 28.44
N VAL A 141 10.99 10.53 29.45
CA VAL A 141 12.40 10.77 29.78
C VAL A 141 13.32 10.24 28.68
N LEU A 142 13.10 9.00 28.22
CA LEU A 142 13.85 8.41 27.11
C LEU A 142 13.71 9.24 25.82
N ALA A 143 12.49 9.60 25.42
CA ALA A 143 12.23 10.40 24.23
C ALA A 143 12.91 11.77 24.27
N ALA A 144 13.05 12.37 25.46
CA ALA A 144 13.76 13.63 25.65
C ALA A 144 15.29 13.51 25.51
N LYS A 145 15.84 12.30 25.61
CA LYS A 145 17.28 12.01 25.51
C LYS A 145 17.72 11.56 24.12
N VAL A 146 16.78 11.30 23.22
CA VAL A 146 17.05 10.89 21.84
C VAL A 146 17.95 11.93 21.13
N PRO A 147 19.10 11.52 20.56
CA PRO A 147 20.02 12.44 19.90
C PRO A 147 19.39 13.15 18.69
N LEU A 148 19.78 14.40 18.46
CA LEU A 148 19.27 15.19 17.31
C LEU A 148 19.57 14.53 15.94
N SER A 149 20.67 13.78 15.83
CA SER A 149 21.00 13.03 14.61
C SER A 149 19.98 11.92 14.30
N VAL A 150 19.43 11.27 15.33
CA VAL A 150 18.37 10.28 15.20
C VAL A 150 17.08 10.97 14.76
N TRP A 151 16.67 12.02 15.47
CA TRP A 151 15.48 12.82 15.11
C TRP A 151 15.49 13.31 13.65
N ARG A 152 16.66 13.72 13.14
CA ARG A 152 16.82 14.20 11.76
C ARG A 152 16.56 13.14 10.69
N LYS A 153 16.76 11.86 10.97
CA LYS A 153 16.42 10.76 10.06
C LYS A 153 15.02 10.25 10.32
N PHE A 154 14.64 10.21 11.59
CA PHE A 154 13.30 9.82 12.01
C PHE A 154 12.21 10.71 11.40
N ARG A 155 12.48 12.01 11.17
CA ARG A 155 11.56 12.91 10.46
C ARG A 155 11.33 12.57 8.99
N GLU A 156 12.01 11.59 8.43
CA GLU A 156 11.78 11.12 7.05
C GLU A 156 10.80 9.94 7.06
N ARG A 157 10.44 9.44 8.25
CA ARG A 157 9.52 8.32 8.45
C ARG A 157 8.07 8.78 8.51
N PRO A 158 7.13 7.98 7.97
CA PRO A 158 5.74 8.38 7.84
C PRO A 158 4.91 7.99 9.08
N PHE A 159 5.50 8.09 10.26
CA PHE A 159 4.84 7.72 11.53
C PHE A 159 3.96 8.84 12.06
N SER A 160 2.95 8.52 12.86
CA SER A 160 2.09 9.53 13.49
C SER A 160 2.91 10.57 14.25
N ALA A 161 2.70 11.86 13.93
CA ALA A 161 3.33 12.96 14.64
C ALA A 161 2.77 13.13 16.06
N ARG A 162 1.50 12.77 16.26
CA ARG A 162 0.76 12.94 17.53
C ARG A 162 1.51 12.35 18.71
N VAL A 163 2.00 11.12 18.55
CA VAL A 163 2.79 10.35 19.51
C VAL A 163 3.91 11.19 20.12
N PHE A 164 4.61 11.96 19.29
CA PHE A 164 5.82 12.62 19.72
C PHE A 164 5.59 14.07 20.14
N LEU A 165 4.51 14.72 19.71
CA LEU A 165 4.36 16.18 19.87
C LEU A 165 4.30 16.63 21.33
N ALA A 166 3.79 15.76 22.21
CA ALA A 166 3.79 15.97 23.67
C ALA A 166 5.20 15.85 24.28
N HIS A 167 6.03 14.92 23.78
CA HIS A 167 7.34 14.59 24.36
C HIS A 167 8.51 15.33 23.70
N MET A 168 8.32 15.83 22.47
CA MET A 168 9.26 16.68 21.75
C MET A 168 9.19 18.10 22.31
N LYS A 169 9.82 18.29 23.48
CA LYS A 169 10.12 19.62 24.04
C LYS A 169 11.18 20.33 23.20
N ASP A 170 12.11 19.59 22.59
CA ASP A 170 13.16 20.16 21.76
C ASP A 170 12.74 20.38 20.30
N ARG A 171 12.16 21.56 20.07
CA ARG A 171 11.87 22.15 18.75
C ARG A 171 13.08 22.18 17.79
N ARG A 172 14.31 21.91 18.24
CA ARG A 172 15.49 21.68 17.39
C ARG A 172 15.35 20.47 16.48
N ALA A 173 14.59 19.44 16.87
CA ALA A 173 14.39 18.21 16.09
C ALA A 173 13.84 18.49 14.68
N PHE A 174 12.92 19.46 14.54
CA PHE A 174 12.33 19.84 13.24
C PHE A 174 13.02 21.03 12.59
N THR A 175 13.42 22.02 13.38
CA THR A 175 13.85 23.32 12.85
C THR A 175 15.36 23.40 12.67
N GLY A 176 16.13 22.48 13.26
CA GLY A 176 17.58 22.52 13.32
C GLY A 176 18.13 23.75 14.06
N ARG A 177 17.29 24.51 14.77
CA ARG A 177 17.65 25.80 15.40
C ARG A 177 17.51 25.74 16.92
N ILE A 178 18.54 26.24 17.60
CA ILE A 178 18.59 26.36 19.07
C ILE A 178 17.58 27.42 19.57
N ARG A 179 17.31 28.47 18.77
CA ARG A 179 16.34 29.54 19.07
C ARG A 179 15.41 29.79 17.89
N LEU A 180 14.11 29.88 18.17
CA LEU A 180 13.07 30.27 17.21
C LEU A 180 12.76 31.76 17.36
N SER A 181 12.39 32.41 16.25
CA SER A 181 11.77 33.74 16.32
C SER A 181 10.42 33.67 17.06
N SER A 182 9.91 34.81 17.54
CA SER A 182 8.57 34.90 18.11
C SER A 182 7.48 34.42 17.14
N ALA A 183 7.64 34.73 15.85
CA ALA A 183 6.75 34.29 14.78
C ALA A 183 6.77 32.76 14.58
N ASP A 184 7.95 32.14 14.60
CA ASP A 184 8.09 30.68 14.45
C ASP A 184 7.56 29.95 15.69
N SER A 185 7.75 30.52 16.87
CA SER A 185 7.17 30.01 18.11
C SER A 185 5.64 30.10 18.11
N ARG A 186 5.05 31.13 17.49
CA ARG A 186 3.58 31.23 17.31
C ARG A 186 3.07 30.16 16.33
N ARG A 187 3.75 29.95 15.21
CA ARG A 187 3.39 28.90 14.22
C ARG A 187 3.49 27.50 14.81
N TRP A 188 4.55 27.22 15.55
CA TRP A 188 4.72 25.94 16.24
C TRP A 188 3.66 25.71 17.31
N ARG A 189 3.31 26.75 18.07
CA ARG A 189 2.16 26.68 19.00
C ARG A 189 0.86 26.40 18.29
N LEU A 190 0.60 27.02 17.13
CA LEU A 190 -0.60 26.77 16.35
C LEU A 190 -0.68 25.34 15.80
N LEU A 191 0.44 24.78 15.31
CA LEU A 191 0.51 23.36 14.95
C LEU A 191 0.24 22.48 16.19
N LYS A 192 0.93 22.74 17.30
CA LYS A 192 0.76 21.99 18.56
C LYS A 192 -0.61 22.13 19.20
N SER A 193 -1.37 23.19 18.94
CA SER A 193 -2.73 23.35 19.46
C SER A 193 -3.78 22.66 18.58
N LYS A 194 -3.52 22.54 17.27
CA LYS A 194 -4.41 21.85 16.32
C LYS A 194 -4.27 20.33 16.40
N LEU A 195 -3.04 19.82 16.51
CA LEU A 195 -2.73 18.38 16.48
C LEU A 195 -3.37 17.52 17.61
N PRO A 196 -3.48 18.00 18.88
CA PRO A 196 -4.16 17.26 19.94
C PRO A 196 -5.69 17.41 19.91
N ALA A 197 -6.22 18.46 19.27
CA ALA A 197 -7.66 18.67 19.10
C ALA A 197 -8.27 17.78 17.99
N GLU A 198 -7.41 17.10 17.22
CA GLU A 198 -7.76 16.15 16.16
C GLU A 198 -7.95 14.70 16.68
N ALA A 199 -8.36 14.50 17.95
CA ALA A 199 -8.64 13.15 18.48
C ALA A 199 -9.71 12.39 17.67
N GLU A 200 -10.49 13.11 16.86
CA GLU A 200 -11.54 12.60 15.96
C GLU A 200 -11.17 12.76 14.47
N CYS A 201 -9.89 12.86 14.10
CA CYS A 201 -9.51 12.89 12.68
C CYS A 201 -9.43 11.47 12.10
N GLU A 202 -9.91 11.30 10.89
CA GLU A 202 -9.77 10.04 10.14
C GLU A 202 -8.28 9.66 9.95
N PRO A 203 -7.91 8.36 10.00
CA PRO A 203 -6.52 7.93 9.87
C PRO A 203 -5.79 8.43 8.62
N TRP A 204 -6.52 8.66 7.52
CA TRP A 204 -5.94 9.21 6.28
C TRP A 204 -5.53 10.68 6.37
N ALA A 205 -6.09 11.43 7.32
CA ALA A 205 -5.79 12.85 7.53
C ALA A 205 -4.73 13.07 8.62
N GLU A 206 -4.37 12.01 9.36
CA GLU A 206 -3.43 12.08 10.47
C GLU A 206 -2.06 12.57 9.97
N LEU A 207 -1.53 13.57 10.67
CA LEU A 207 -0.25 14.17 10.32
C LEU A 207 0.91 13.27 10.74
N THR A 208 1.87 13.11 9.85
CA THR A 208 3.06 12.29 10.11
C THR A 208 4.28 13.14 10.48
N VAL A 209 5.29 12.51 11.09
CA VAL A 209 6.58 13.17 11.35
C VAL A 209 7.24 13.62 10.04
N ARG A 210 7.04 12.88 8.93
CA ARG A 210 7.45 13.26 7.56
C ARG A 210 6.83 14.58 7.12
N ASP A 211 5.53 14.76 7.33
CA ASP A 211 4.85 16.02 6.99
C ASP A 211 5.47 17.22 7.71
N LEU A 212 5.75 17.05 9.01
CA LEU A 212 6.43 18.08 9.80
C LEU A 212 7.89 18.28 9.36
N GLY A 213 8.58 17.20 8.96
CA GLY A 213 9.94 17.22 8.46
C GLY A 213 10.11 18.13 7.23
N ILE A 214 9.13 18.14 6.33
CA ILE A 214 9.10 18.97 5.12
C ILE A 214 9.18 20.47 5.46
N LEU A 215 8.75 20.90 6.64
CA LEU A 215 8.84 22.31 7.06
C LEU A 215 10.30 22.74 7.31
N GLY A 216 11.17 21.80 7.66
CA GLY A 216 12.58 22.03 8.03
C GLY A 216 13.61 21.81 6.91
N VAL A 217 13.26 21.22 5.76
CA VAL A 217 14.24 20.82 4.70
C VAL A 217 14.29 21.83 3.55
N GLN A 218 15.40 22.51 3.25
CA GLN A 218 15.58 23.13 1.91
C GLN A 218 16.28 22.13 0.96
N PRO A 219 15.79 21.97 -0.29
CA PRO A 219 16.54 21.26 -1.32
C PRO A 219 17.70 22.15 -1.76
N GLY A 220 18.93 21.65 -1.61
CA GLY A 220 20.15 22.34 -2.04
C GLY A 220 20.71 23.32 -0.99
N ARG A 221 21.84 22.92 -0.39
CA ARG A 221 22.64 23.62 0.64
C ARG A 221 22.08 23.54 2.07
N GLN A 222 22.80 22.77 2.89
CA GLN A 222 22.68 22.63 4.35
C GLN A 222 22.97 23.94 5.14
N ARG A 223 22.42 25.09 4.73
CA ARG A 223 22.50 26.31 5.55
C ARG A 223 21.19 26.59 6.27
N ARG A 224 21.37 26.92 7.55
CA ARG A 224 20.39 27.10 8.63
C ARG A 224 19.26 28.09 8.30
N PHE A 225 18.28 27.72 7.47
CA PHE A 225 17.16 28.62 7.16
C PHE A 225 15.85 28.16 7.83
N GLY A 226 15.29 29.04 8.65
CA GLY A 226 14.07 28.83 9.42
C GLY A 226 12.81 29.00 8.58
N TRP A 227 11.67 29.07 9.25
CA TRP A 227 10.37 29.15 8.63
C TRP A 227 10.18 30.53 7.98
N ARG A 228 10.60 30.68 6.72
CA ARG A 228 10.35 31.89 5.96
C ARG A 228 8.83 32.08 5.80
N ARG A 229 8.33 33.32 5.89
CA ARG A 229 6.89 33.65 5.74
C ARG A 229 6.28 32.98 4.50
N GLY A 230 6.96 33.05 3.35
CA GLY A 230 6.53 32.41 2.11
C GLY A 230 6.56 30.87 2.09
N ARG A 231 7.30 30.21 3.00
CA ARG A 231 7.26 28.75 3.14
C ARG A 231 6.10 28.30 4.02
N TRP A 232 5.86 28.99 5.13
CA TRP A 232 4.69 28.72 5.97
C TRP A 232 3.39 28.89 5.18
N LEU A 233 3.28 29.96 4.37
CA LEU A 233 2.11 30.19 3.52
C LEU A 233 1.88 29.06 2.49
N ARG A 234 2.94 28.45 1.96
CA ARG A 234 2.86 27.41 0.91
C ARG A 234 2.75 25.98 1.45
N VAL A 235 3.42 25.67 2.54
CA VAL A 235 3.58 24.30 3.07
C VAL A 235 2.86 24.16 4.41
N GLY A 236 3.15 25.06 5.34
CA GLY A 236 2.58 25.01 6.69
C GLY A 236 1.07 25.18 6.73
N ARG A 237 0.51 26.11 5.95
CA ARG A 237 -0.94 26.28 5.82
C ARG A 237 -1.64 25.05 5.26
N ALA A 238 -1.00 24.34 4.34
CA ALA A 238 -1.57 23.14 3.74
C ALA A 238 -1.52 21.95 4.71
N ILE A 239 -0.45 21.81 5.51
CA ILE A 239 -0.37 20.81 6.59
C ILE A 239 -1.41 21.09 7.68
N ALA A 240 -1.61 22.36 8.02
CA ALA A 240 -2.58 22.79 9.02
C ALA A 240 -4.01 22.97 8.46
N ALA A 241 -4.26 22.54 7.22
CA ALA A 241 -5.59 22.56 6.63
C ALA A 241 -6.48 21.54 7.35
N ASP A 242 -7.73 21.92 7.61
CA ASP A 242 -8.68 21.01 8.26
C ASP A 242 -9.12 19.92 7.25
N PRO A 243 -9.28 18.65 7.68
CA PRO A 243 -9.88 17.63 6.83
C PRO A 243 -11.32 17.98 6.48
N VAL A 244 -11.79 17.51 5.32
CA VAL A 244 -13.23 17.60 5.02
C VAL A 244 -14.01 16.70 5.98
N ALA A 245 -15.03 17.27 6.64
CA ALA A 245 -15.87 16.56 7.60
C ALA A 245 -16.69 15.43 6.97
N SER A 246 -16.97 15.53 5.66
CA SER A 246 -17.61 14.48 4.89
C SER A 246 -16.98 14.42 3.50
N VAL A 247 -16.67 13.20 3.07
CA VAL A 247 -16.21 12.84 1.72
C VAL A 247 -17.42 12.83 0.76
N ALA A 248 -18.37 13.75 0.93
CA ALA A 248 -19.52 13.85 0.05
C ALA A 248 -19.01 14.08 -1.37
N ALA A 249 -19.46 13.24 -2.31
CA ALA A 249 -18.98 13.24 -3.69
C ALA A 249 -18.97 14.66 -4.28
N SER A 250 -20.05 15.43 -4.09
CA SER A 250 -20.18 16.81 -4.59
C SER A 250 -19.08 17.78 -4.11
N VAL A 251 -18.59 17.65 -2.88
CA VAL A 251 -17.51 18.49 -2.33
C VAL A 251 -16.18 18.13 -2.96
N ILE A 252 -15.94 16.84 -3.17
CA ILE A 252 -14.70 16.33 -3.78
C ILE A 252 -14.70 16.64 -5.26
N THR A 253 -15.81 16.42 -5.96
CA THR A 253 -15.97 16.67 -7.40
C THR A 253 -15.63 18.12 -7.75
N ARG A 254 -16.18 19.11 -7.04
CA ARG A 254 -15.88 20.54 -7.27
C ARG A 254 -14.42 20.91 -6.99
N ARG A 255 -13.74 20.18 -6.12
CA ARG A 255 -12.35 20.45 -5.71
C ARG A 255 -11.33 19.66 -6.54
N ALA A 256 -11.71 18.50 -7.10
CA ALA A 256 -10.87 17.63 -7.90
C ALA A 256 -10.58 18.17 -9.32
N SER A 257 -11.37 19.12 -9.80
CA SER A 257 -11.18 19.82 -11.08
C SER A 257 -9.99 20.78 -11.09
N ARG A 258 -9.40 21.09 -9.93
CA ARG A 258 -8.28 22.03 -9.81
C ARG A 258 -6.98 21.45 -10.37
N PRO A 259 -6.16 22.20 -11.13
CA PRO A 259 -4.84 21.75 -11.54
C PRO A 259 -3.97 21.40 -10.34
N LEU A 260 -3.11 20.37 -10.44
CA LEU A 260 -2.13 20.04 -9.40
C LEU A 260 -1.15 21.19 -9.14
N GLY A 261 -1.03 22.14 -10.07
CA GLY A 261 -0.30 23.38 -9.85
C GLY A 261 -0.79 24.18 -8.63
N GLU A 262 -2.09 24.13 -8.35
CA GLU A 262 -2.80 24.85 -7.29
C GLU A 262 -2.93 24.04 -5.99
N THR A 263 -2.46 22.78 -5.98
CA THR A 263 -2.57 21.89 -4.82
C THR A 263 -1.26 21.77 -4.04
N TYR A 264 -1.38 21.23 -2.83
CA TYR A 264 -0.25 20.81 -2.03
C TYR A 264 -0.35 19.31 -1.71
N TRP A 265 0.71 18.56 -2.01
CA TRP A 265 0.84 17.16 -1.66
C TRP A 265 2.29 16.86 -1.30
N GLY A 266 2.53 16.30 -0.11
CA GLY A 266 3.84 15.74 0.29
C GLY A 266 5.07 16.63 0.11
N GLY A 267 4.91 17.97 0.11
CA GLY A 267 6.03 18.89 -0.16
C GLY A 267 6.53 18.86 -1.62
N LEU A 268 5.80 18.19 -2.52
CA LEU A 268 6.13 18.06 -3.93
C LEU A 268 6.17 19.45 -4.58
N GLY A 269 7.33 19.85 -5.09
CA GLY A 269 7.50 21.13 -5.79
C GLY A 269 6.77 21.18 -7.13
N CYS A 270 6.73 22.35 -7.77
CA CYS A 270 6.02 22.55 -9.04
C CYS A 270 6.50 21.59 -10.16
N ALA A 271 7.78 21.24 -10.19
CA ALA A 271 8.33 20.29 -11.16
C ALA A 271 7.79 18.86 -10.94
N GLY A 272 7.73 18.41 -9.67
CA GLY A 272 7.17 17.11 -9.32
C GLY A 272 5.67 17.03 -9.61
N ARG A 273 4.91 18.09 -9.30
CA ARG A 273 3.48 18.14 -9.61
C ARG A 273 3.20 18.16 -11.11
N ARG A 274 3.98 18.90 -11.90
CA ARG A 274 3.89 18.84 -13.38
C ARG A 274 4.23 17.46 -13.93
N TYR A 275 5.24 16.80 -13.37
CA TYR A 275 5.58 15.44 -13.77
C TYR A 275 4.42 14.47 -13.45
N LEU A 276 3.82 14.59 -12.26
CA LEU A 276 2.63 13.80 -11.89
C LEU A 276 1.46 14.06 -12.85
N GLU A 277 1.20 15.31 -13.24
CA GLU A 277 0.18 15.61 -14.28
C GLU A 277 0.45 14.84 -15.58
N SER A 278 1.70 14.77 -16.03
CA SER A 278 2.07 14.00 -17.22
C SER A 278 1.83 12.50 -17.04
N VAL A 279 2.15 11.94 -15.87
CA VAL A 279 1.85 10.54 -15.55
C VAL A 279 0.34 10.29 -15.53
N LEU A 280 -0.44 11.19 -14.93
CA LEU A 280 -1.90 11.07 -14.89
C LEU A 280 -2.52 11.20 -16.29
N ALA A 281 -1.96 12.01 -17.19
CA ALA A 281 -2.41 12.08 -18.58
C ALA A 281 -2.24 10.72 -19.30
N LEU A 282 -1.10 10.04 -19.09
CA LEU A 282 -0.88 8.69 -19.62
C LEU A 282 -1.85 7.66 -19.01
N GLN A 283 -2.11 7.76 -17.70
CA GLN A 283 -3.13 6.94 -17.04
C GLN A 283 -4.54 7.19 -17.61
N VAL A 284 -4.87 8.42 -18.01
CA VAL A 284 -6.15 8.72 -18.67
C VAL A 284 -6.25 8.03 -20.03
N GLU A 285 -5.16 7.99 -20.82
CA GLU A 285 -5.16 7.24 -22.07
C GLU A 285 -5.28 5.73 -21.85
N GLU A 286 -4.65 5.19 -20.79
CA GLU A 286 -4.86 3.79 -20.36
C GLU A 286 -6.35 3.53 -20.05
N LEU A 287 -6.99 4.38 -19.23
CA LEU A 287 -8.41 4.26 -18.89
C LEU A 287 -9.30 4.27 -20.15
N ARG A 288 -9.02 5.17 -21.08
CA ARG A 288 -9.75 5.25 -22.36
C ARG A 288 -9.53 4.00 -23.22
N ALA A 289 -8.31 3.46 -23.27
CA ALA A 289 -7.99 2.25 -24.02
C ALA A 289 -8.69 1.01 -23.44
N VAL A 290 -8.70 0.87 -22.12
CA VAL A 290 -9.43 -0.19 -21.40
C VAL A 290 -10.92 -0.14 -21.72
N ARG A 291 -11.55 1.03 -21.57
CA ARG A 291 -12.97 1.23 -21.90
C ARG A 291 -13.25 0.91 -23.38
N ARG A 292 -12.44 1.46 -24.28
CA ARG A 292 -12.61 1.31 -25.73
C ARG A 292 -12.58 -0.16 -26.13
N LEU A 293 -11.59 -0.91 -25.66
CA LEU A 293 -11.50 -2.33 -25.97
C LEU A 293 -12.72 -3.10 -25.48
N ALA A 294 -13.17 -2.86 -24.25
CA ALA A 294 -14.34 -3.55 -23.71
C ALA A 294 -15.62 -3.27 -24.51
N VAL A 295 -15.81 -2.03 -24.96
CA VAL A 295 -16.94 -1.64 -25.83
C VAL A 295 -16.81 -2.28 -27.21
N GLU A 296 -15.65 -2.19 -27.86
CA GLU A 296 -15.41 -2.76 -29.19
C GLU A 296 -15.61 -4.28 -29.20
N VAL A 297 -15.15 -4.96 -28.16
CA VAL A 297 -15.37 -6.40 -27.97
C VAL A 297 -16.86 -6.72 -27.82
N SER A 298 -17.61 -5.98 -27.00
CA SER A 298 -19.05 -6.20 -26.85
C SER A 298 -19.80 -5.98 -28.17
N ARG A 299 -19.43 -4.92 -28.93
CA ARG A 299 -20.01 -4.62 -30.24
C ARG A 299 -19.74 -5.75 -31.24
N ALA A 300 -18.48 -6.14 -31.37
CA ALA A 300 -18.03 -7.10 -32.38
C ALA A 300 -18.55 -8.52 -32.11
N THR A 301 -18.62 -8.92 -30.84
CA THR A 301 -19.06 -10.27 -30.45
C THR A 301 -20.57 -10.37 -30.18
N ARG A 302 -21.29 -9.24 -30.13
CA ARG A 302 -22.70 -9.13 -29.70
C ARG A 302 -22.97 -9.76 -28.32
N ARG A 303 -21.95 -9.82 -27.44
CA ARG A 303 -22.07 -10.35 -26.08
C ARG A 303 -21.97 -9.25 -25.03
N VAL A 304 -22.62 -9.49 -23.89
CA VAL A 304 -22.40 -8.68 -22.69
C VAL A 304 -20.97 -8.92 -22.20
N VAL A 305 -20.24 -7.84 -21.98
CA VAL A 305 -18.86 -7.88 -21.48
C VAL A 305 -18.85 -7.56 -19.99
N LEU A 306 -18.29 -8.46 -19.19
CA LEU A 306 -17.97 -8.20 -17.79
C LEU A 306 -16.51 -7.76 -17.71
N SER A 307 -16.28 -6.47 -17.45
CA SER A 307 -14.94 -5.87 -17.36
C SER A 307 -14.48 -5.94 -15.91
N CYS A 308 -13.77 -7.00 -15.55
CA CYS A 308 -13.28 -7.29 -14.20
C CYS A 308 -11.92 -6.67 -13.96
N HIS A 309 -11.80 -5.74 -13.02
CA HIS A 309 -10.57 -5.03 -12.70
C HIS A 309 -10.01 -5.48 -11.36
N ASN A 310 -8.83 -6.10 -11.34
CA ASN A 310 -8.24 -6.55 -10.09
C ASN A 310 -7.85 -5.36 -9.19
N ALA A 311 -8.28 -5.40 -7.93
CA ALA A 311 -7.97 -4.39 -6.93
C ALA A 311 -6.44 -4.33 -6.68
N SER A 312 -5.90 -3.12 -6.52
CA SER A 312 -4.49 -2.72 -6.66
C SER A 312 -4.14 -2.22 -8.06
N LEU A 313 -3.50 -2.98 -8.93
CA LEU A 313 -2.83 -2.39 -10.10
C LEU A 313 -3.76 -1.99 -11.24
N ALA A 314 -4.80 -2.80 -11.50
CA ALA A 314 -5.74 -2.58 -12.59
C ALA A 314 -7.03 -1.83 -12.17
N ALA A 315 -7.22 -1.60 -10.87
CA ALA A 315 -8.44 -1.02 -10.30
C ALA A 315 -8.85 0.30 -10.96
N MET A 316 -7.89 1.17 -11.27
CA MET A 316 -8.16 2.47 -11.90
C MET A 316 -8.85 2.35 -13.25
N GLY A 317 -8.66 1.23 -13.98
CA GLY A 317 -9.33 0.97 -15.26
C GLY A 317 -10.85 0.99 -15.12
N GLY A 318 -11.39 0.52 -13.99
CA GLY A 318 -12.83 0.54 -13.71
C GLY A 318 -13.43 1.94 -13.55
N TRP A 319 -12.60 2.96 -13.27
CA TRP A 319 -13.08 4.35 -13.14
C TRP A 319 -13.39 5.02 -14.47
N ALA A 320 -12.96 4.42 -15.59
CA ALA A 320 -13.12 4.95 -16.93
C ALA A 320 -14.54 4.78 -17.49
N PHE A 321 -15.40 4.00 -16.86
CA PHE A 321 -16.69 3.63 -17.44
C PHE A 321 -17.79 4.64 -17.13
N GLU A 322 -18.58 4.97 -18.14
CA GLU A 322 -19.73 5.85 -18.00
C GLU A 322 -20.82 5.21 -17.14
N SER A 323 -21.81 6.02 -16.73
CA SER A 323 -23.01 5.48 -16.11
C SER A 323 -23.73 4.54 -17.08
N LEU A 324 -24.31 3.45 -16.55
CA LEU A 324 -24.87 2.37 -17.38
C LEU A 324 -25.98 2.84 -18.33
N ASP A 325 -26.75 3.85 -17.92
CA ASP A 325 -27.83 4.45 -18.71
C ASP A 325 -27.37 5.00 -20.07
N ARG A 326 -26.11 5.43 -20.18
CA ARG A 326 -25.54 5.96 -21.44
C ARG A 326 -25.31 4.90 -22.51
N GLN A 327 -25.34 3.62 -22.14
CA GLN A 327 -25.26 2.51 -23.10
C GLN A 327 -26.61 2.22 -23.77
N PHE A 328 -27.68 2.89 -23.35
CA PHE A 328 -29.03 2.74 -23.88
C PHE A 328 -29.39 3.92 -24.78
N PRO A 329 -30.06 3.67 -25.92
CA PRO A 329 -30.43 4.74 -26.86
C PRO A 329 -31.55 5.65 -26.34
N ASP A 330 -32.33 5.22 -25.35
CA ASP A 330 -33.39 6.02 -24.75
C ASP A 330 -33.71 5.62 -23.29
N ARG A 331 -34.35 6.55 -22.59
CA ARG A 331 -34.69 6.43 -21.17
C ARG A 331 -35.70 5.32 -20.87
N ARG A 332 -36.62 4.98 -21.79
CA ARG A 332 -37.64 3.93 -21.54
C ARG A 332 -36.99 2.56 -21.50
N ARG A 333 -36.07 2.28 -22.44
CA ARG A 333 -35.29 1.03 -22.46
C ARG A 333 -34.45 0.91 -21.20
N TRP A 334 -33.75 1.97 -20.80
CA TRP A 334 -33.01 2.01 -19.53
C TRP A 334 -33.90 1.74 -18.31
N GLN A 335 -35.03 2.45 -18.16
CA GLN A 335 -35.93 2.27 -17.01
C GLN A 335 -36.53 0.87 -16.91
N ARG A 336 -36.78 0.21 -18.05
CA ARG A 336 -37.21 -1.18 -18.05
C ARG A 336 -36.09 -2.10 -17.58
N PHE A 337 -34.91 -2.00 -18.17
CA PHE A 337 -33.72 -2.74 -17.75
C PHE A 337 -33.43 -2.56 -16.25
N GLN A 338 -33.54 -1.32 -15.77
CA GLN A 338 -33.33 -0.98 -14.37
C GLN A 338 -34.30 -1.68 -13.43
N ARG A 339 -35.61 -1.58 -13.71
CA ARG A 339 -36.65 -2.19 -12.86
C ARG A 339 -36.50 -3.70 -12.79
N GLU A 340 -36.17 -4.33 -13.92
CA GLU A 340 -35.95 -5.77 -13.97
C GLU A 340 -34.75 -6.18 -13.09
N ALA A 341 -33.62 -5.47 -13.19
CA ALA A 341 -32.43 -5.74 -12.39
C ALA A 341 -32.65 -5.45 -10.88
N GLU A 342 -33.39 -4.40 -10.53
CA GLU A 342 -33.74 -4.07 -9.15
C GLU A 342 -34.68 -5.11 -8.53
N ALA A 343 -35.72 -5.53 -9.26
CA ALA A 343 -36.66 -6.56 -8.82
C ALA A 343 -35.96 -7.90 -8.54
N ALA A 344 -35.00 -8.30 -9.40
CA ALA A 344 -34.18 -9.49 -9.17
C ALA A 344 -33.36 -9.41 -7.89
N GLY A 345 -32.74 -8.25 -7.60
CA GLY A 345 -32.02 -8.04 -6.36
C GLY A 345 -32.91 -8.07 -5.11
N GLN A 346 -34.18 -7.67 -5.22
CA GLN A 346 -35.15 -7.72 -4.12
C GLN A 346 -35.69 -9.14 -3.86
N ALA A 347 -35.81 -9.96 -4.91
CA ALA A 347 -36.22 -11.36 -4.84
C ALA A 347 -35.04 -12.33 -4.59
N ALA A 348 -33.89 -11.81 -4.16
CA ALA A 348 -32.67 -12.58 -3.96
C ALA A 348 -32.86 -13.65 -2.88
N HIS A 349 -32.51 -14.88 -3.22
CA HIS A 349 -32.48 -16.03 -2.31
C HIS A 349 -31.07 -16.60 -2.23
N PRO A 350 -30.71 -17.25 -1.11
CA PRO A 350 -29.42 -17.92 -0.98
C PRO A 350 -29.24 -19.02 -2.02
N GLU A 351 -28.08 -19.04 -2.68
CA GLU A 351 -27.65 -20.11 -3.59
C GLU A 351 -26.35 -20.71 -3.04
N PRO A 352 -26.18 -22.05 -3.03
CA PRO A 352 -24.97 -22.68 -2.50
C PRO A 352 -23.67 -22.15 -3.11
N ALA A 353 -23.66 -21.89 -4.43
CA ALA A 353 -22.50 -21.32 -5.12
C ALA A 353 -22.17 -19.89 -4.66
N LEU A 354 -23.18 -19.07 -4.35
CA LEU A 354 -22.98 -17.70 -3.85
C LEU A 354 -22.52 -17.68 -2.39
N VAL A 355 -22.95 -18.66 -1.59
CA VAL A 355 -22.44 -18.88 -0.23
C VAL A 355 -20.97 -19.30 -0.29
N GLN A 356 -20.63 -20.27 -1.14
CA GLN A 356 -19.24 -20.67 -1.35
C GLN A 356 -18.36 -19.49 -1.80
N LEU A 357 -18.84 -18.65 -2.72
CA LEU A 357 -18.13 -17.45 -3.14
C LEU A 357 -17.91 -16.46 -1.99
N TRP A 358 -18.88 -16.32 -1.08
CA TRP A 358 -18.72 -15.49 0.12
C TRP A 358 -17.61 -16.06 1.01
N ASP A 359 -17.64 -17.35 1.29
CA ASP A 359 -16.67 -18.00 2.17
C ASP A 359 -15.25 -17.88 1.62
N LEU A 360 -15.07 -18.14 0.32
CA LEU A 360 -13.80 -17.96 -0.38
C LEU A 360 -13.34 -16.49 -0.35
N TRP A 361 -14.26 -15.54 -0.49
CA TRP A 361 -13.93 -14.12 -0.42
C TRP A 361 -13.51 -13.71 0.99
N GLU A 362 -14.25 -14.12 2.02
CA GLU A 362 -13.97 -13.80 3.43
C GLU A 362 -12.63 -14.42 3.88
N GLN A 363 -12.40 -15.70 3.57
CA GLN A 363 -11.19 -16.42 3.94
C GLN A 363 -9.92 -15.81 3.30
N ARG A 364 -10.00 -15.38 2.05
CA ARG A 364 -8.83 -14.84 1.31
C ARG A 364 -8.55 -13.37 1.64
N LEU A 365 -9.59 -12.57 1.87
CA LEU A 365 -9.45 -11.10 1.95
C LEU A 365 -9.68 -10.53 3.34
N VAL A 366 -10.61 -11.08 4.12
CA VAL A 366 -11.03 -10.54 5.42
C VAL A 366 -10.29 -11.22 6.55
N ALA A 367 -10.26 -12.55 6.57
CA ALA A 367 -9.65 -13.32 7.65
C ALA A 367 -8.17 -12.94 7.90
N PRO A 368 -7.31 -12.73 6.88
CA PRO A 368 -5.94 -12.30 7.11
C PRO A 368 -5.84 -10.90 7.74
N LYS A 369 -6.78 -10.00 7.42
CA LYS A 369 -6.82 -8.65 8.00
C LYS A 369 -7.28 -8.66 9.45
N ARG A 370 -8.27 -9.49 9.78
CA ARG A 370 -8.72 -9.71 11.17
C ARG A 370 -7.56 -10.29 11.98
N ALA A 371 -6.95 -11.37 11.50
CA ALA A 371 -5.82 -12.00 12.15
C ALA A 371 -4.65 -11.02 12.39
N GLN A 372 -4.33 -10.17 11.42
CA GLN A 372 -3.33 -9.11 11.61
C GLN A 372 -3.76 -8.10 12.68
N ALA A 373 -4.99 -7.61 12.63
CA ALA A 373 -5.48 -6.61 13.58
C ALA A 373 -5.49 -7.16 15.01
N ASP A 374 -5.97 -8.39 15.20
CA ASP A 374 -6.01 -9.08 16.49
C ASP A 374 -4.59 -9.33 17.02
N TRP A 375 -3.68 -9.77 16.15
CA TRP A 375 -2.26 -9.95 16.48
C TRP A 375 -1.61 -8.63 16.91
N GLU A 376 -1.82 -7.55 16.15
CA GLU A 376 -1.29 -6.22 16.49
C GLU A 376 -1.86 -5.72 17.82
N GLN A 377 -3.16 -5.87 18.05
CA GLN A 377 -3.81 -5.46 19.28
C GLN A 377 -3.30 -6.24 20.49
N ALA A 378 -3.20 -7.58 20.39
CA ALA A 378 -2.64 -8.41 21.45
C ALA A 378 -1.18 -8.03 21.75
N LEU A 379 -0.38 -7.76 20.70
CA LEU A 379 0.99 -7.30 20.87
C LEU A 379 1.05 -5.93 21.58
N ARG A 380 0.19 -4.97 21.21
CA ARG A 380 0.10 -3.65 21.88
C ARG A 380 -0.29 -3.79 23.34
N GLN A 381 -1.28 -4.63 23.66
CA GLN A 381 -1.72 -4.87 25.05
C GLN A 381 -0.60 -5.50 25.90
N ARG A 382 0.05 -6.55 25.39
CA ARG A 382 1.19 -7.20 26.08
C ARG A 382 2.34 -6.21 26.34
N MET A 383 2.61 -5.32 25.39
CA MET A 383 3.61 -4.27 25.54
C MET A 383 3.15 -3.15 26.48
N ALA A 384 1.88 -2.75 26.44
CA ALA A 384 1.34 -1.73 27.34
C ALA A 384 1.43 -2.19 28.82
N THR A 385 1.05 -3.42 29.12
CA THR A 385 1.19 -4.03 30.46
C THR A 385 2.65 -4.11 30.90
N ALA A 386 3.58 -4.34 29.97
CA ALA A 386 5.00 -4.29 30.26
C ALA A 386 5.52 -2.91 30.64
N ILE A 387 4.97 -1.90 29.96
CA ILE A 387 5.38 -0.50 30.07
C ILE A 387 4.80 0.14 31.33
N ASN A 388 3.59 -0.26 31.70
CA ASN A 388 2.92 0.19 32.89
C ASN A 388 2.14 -0.98 33.53
N PRO A 389 2.75 -1.72 34.48
CA PRO A 389 2.09 -2.82 35.17
C PRO A 389 0.83 -2.38 35.94
N GLN A 390 0.71 -1.09 36.27
CA GLN A 390 -0.47 -0.50 36.92
C GLN A 390 -1.57 -0.08 35.92
N ALA A 391 -1.31 -0.12 34.61
CA ALA A 391 -2.33 0.12 33.58
C ALA A 391 -3.10 -1.16 33.21
N ALA A 392 -3.29 -2.09 34.15
CA ALA A 392 -4.03 -3.32 33.91
C ALA A 392 -5.43 -3.02 33.35
N ALA A 393 -5.66 -3.54 32.14
CA ALA A 393 -6.85 -3.73 31.31
C ALA A 393 -7.99 -2.69 31.38
N PRO A 394 -8.39 -2.04 30.26
CA PRO A 394 -9.81 -1.75 30.10
C PRO A 394 -10.55 -3.10 30.12
N ASP A 395 -11.62 -3.20 30.93
CA ASP A 395 -12.46 -4.39 31.13
C ASP A 395 -12.55 -5.26 29.87
N ALA A 396 -11.74 -6.32 29.82
CA ALA A 396 -12.02 -7.42 28.91
C ALA A 396 -13.19 -8.15 29.55
N ASP A 397 -14.36 -8.10 28.91
CA ASP A 397 -15.53 -8.87 29.34
C ASP A 397 -15.09 -10.34 29.42
N PRO A 398 -15.13 -10.99 30.60
CA PRO A 398 -14.74 -12.38 30.74
C PRO A 398 -15.68 -13.35 29.98
N ASN A 399 -16.78 -12.86 29.42
CA ASN A 399 -17.63 -13.60 28.48
C ASN A 399 -17.31 -13.34 27.00
N ASP A 400 -16.39 -12.42 26.69
CA ASP A 400 -15.86 -12.32 25.33
C ASP A 400 -14.94 -13.54 25.16
N PRO A 401 -15.29 -14.51 24.30
CA PRO A 401 -14.46 -15.69 24.14
C PRO A 401 -13.04 -15.20 23.81
N GLU A 402 -12.06 -15.59 24.63
CA GLU A 402 -10.65 -15.48 24.26
C GLU A 402 -10.57 -15.84 22.78
N PRO A 403 -10.08 -14.96 21.90
CA PRO A 403 -9.94 -15.32 20.49
C PRO A 403 -9.11 -16.59 20.52
N SER A 404 -9.73 -17.71 20.14
CA SER A 404 -9.15 -19.03 20.25
C SER A 404 -7.86 -19.00 19.44
N HIS A 405 -6.75 -18.74 20.11
CA HIS A 405 -5.44 -18.60 19.51
C HIS A 405 -4.87 -19.99 19.28
N SER A 406 -5.55 -20.79 18.46
CA SER A 406 -4.83 -21.47 17.40
C SER A 406 -4.45 -20.38 16.37
N LEU A 407 -3.48 -19.53 16.76
CA LEU A 407 -2.68 -18.83 15.77
C LEU A 407 -2.23 -19.93 14.81
N PRO A 408 -2.53 -19.84 13.49
CA PRO A 408 -2.12 -20.87 12.56
C PRO A 408 -0.62 -21.09 12.75
N ASP A 409 -0.24 -22.35 12.92
CA ASP A 409 1.13 -22.79 13.12
C ASP A 409 2.04 -22.03 12.15
N PRO A 410 2.95 -21.16 12.66
CA PRO A 410 3.72 -20.25 11.84
C PRO A 410 4.81 -20.93 11.02
N ALA A 411 4.86 -22.27 11.00
CA ALA A 411 5.83 -23.10 10.29
C ALA A 411 5.88 -22.91 8.75
N GLY A 412 5.24 -21.89 8.16
CA GLY A 412 5.44 -21.54 6.76
C GLY A 412 4.92 -20.18 6.26
N THR A 413 4.11 -19.46 7.03
CA THR A 413 3.42 -18.24 6.54
C THR A 413 3.83 -16.94 7.22
N TRP A 414 4.59 -16.98 8.33
CA TRP A 414 5.11 -15.78 9.00
C TRP A 414 6.55 -15.46 8.58
N ASN A 415 6.85 -15.55 7.28
CA ASN A 415 8.11 -15.00 6.73
C ASN A 415 8.16 -13.45 6.79
N PHE A 416 7.16 -12.80 7.35
CA PHE A 416 7.09 -11.36 7.57
C PHE A 416 6.79 -11.08 9.05
N GLY A 417 7.81 -11.23 9.90
CA GLY A 417 7.85 -10.50 11.14
C GLY A 417 7.61 -9.02 10.83
N TRP A 418 6.77 -8.36 11.63
CA TRP A 418 6.39 -6.96 11.50
C TRP A 418 7.50 -6.07 10.92
N SER A 419 7.22 -5.50 9.74
CA SER A 419 8.13 -4.68 8.94
C SER A 419 8.29 -3.22 9.43
N GLY A 420 7.91 -2.99 10.69
CA GLY A 420 7.94 -1.68 11.35
C GLY A 420 6.62 -0.91 11.25
N PRO A 421 6.58 0.33 11.79
CA PRO A 421 5.32 1.05 11.92
C PRO A 421 4.82 1.50 10.54
N LEU A 422 3.59 1.14 10.21
CA LEU A 422 2.93 1.61 8.99
C LEU A 422 2.38 3.02 9.17
N GLN A 423 2.03 3.70 8.07
CA GLN A 423 1.24 4.93 8.16
C GLN A 423 -0.09 4.67 8.87
N PRO A 424 -0.67 5.66 9.58
CA PRO A 424 -1.98 5.53 10.21
C PRO A 424 -3.06 4.95 9.29
N CYS A 425 -3.12 5.40 8.02
CA CYS A 425 -4.04 4.88 7.01
C CYS A 425 -3.81 3.41 6.59
N GLN A 426 -2.71 2.77 6.97
CA GLN A 426 -2.40 1.39 6.59
C GLN A 426 -2.74 0.38 7.71
N HIS A 427 -3.03 0.85 8.92
CA HIS A 427 -3.45 -0.02 10.02
C HIS A 427 -4.90 -0.47 9.82
N PRO A 428 -5.19 -1.78 9.85
CA PRO A 428 -6.56 -2.26 9.77
C PRO A 428 -7.32 -1.89 11.05
N ASP A 429 -8.26 -0.93 10.96
CA ASP A 429 -9.21 -0.66 12.05
C ASP A 429 -10.25 -1.81 12.12
N PRO A 430 -10.30 -2.60 13.22
CA PRO A 430 -11.27 -3.69 13.35
C PRO A 430 -12.72 -3.23 13.19
N ALA A 431 -13.06 -2.04 13.70
CA ALA A 431 -14.41 -1.51 13.63
C ALA A 431 -14.78 -1.10 12.20
N ALA A 432 -13.87 -0.46 11.46
CA ALA A 432 -14.05 -0.16 10.04
C ALA A 432 -14.15 -1.44 9.20
N LEU A 433 -13.30 -2.43 9.45
CA LEU A 433 -13.32 -3.71 8.76
C LEU A 433 -14.67 -4.42 8.98
N GLN A 434 -15.16 -4.49 10.21
CA GLN A 434 -16.45 -5.13 10.51
C GLN A 434 -17.64 -4.37 9.93
N ARG A 435 -17.60 -3.03 9.91
CA ARG A 435 -18.61 -2.22 9.19
C ARG A 435 -18.61 -2.53 7.70
N TRP A 436 -17.44 -2.63 7.08
CA TRP A 436 -17.31 -2.97 5.67
C TRP A 436 -17.81 -4.37 5.34
N VAL A 437 -17.44 -5.38 6.13
CA VAL A 437 -17.93 -6.77 5.94
C VAL A 437 -19.44 -6.84 6.04
N ARG A 438 -20.05 -6.24 7.07
CA ARG A 438 -21.53 -6.20 7.21
C ARG A 438 -22.20 -5.51 6.03
N LEU A 439 -21.63 -4.40 5.54
CA LEU A 439 -22.13 -3.70 4.36
C LEU A 439 -22.03 -4.60 3.11
N ARG A 440 -20.90 -5.28 2.91
CA ARG A 440 -20.69 -6.19 1.78
C ARG A 440 -21.67 -7.37 1.84
N GLN A 441 -21.84 -7.98 3.01
CA GLN A 441 -22.75 -9.10 3.23
C GLN A 441 -24.19 -8.73 2.90
N ARG A 442 -24.64 -7.55 3.35
CA ARG A 442 -25.99 -7.02 3.06
C ARG A 442 -26.27 -6.93 1.55
N PHE A 443 -25.25 -6.58 0.75
CA PHE A 443 -25.40 -6.40 -0.69
C PHE A 443 -24.92 -7.60 -1.52
N TRP A 444 -24.36 -8.65 -0.90
CA TRP A 444 -23.74 -9.77 -1.59
C TRP A 444 -24.74 -10.49 -2.51
N LEU A 445 -25.74 -11.16 -1.92
CA LEU A 445 -26.76 -11.88 -2.68
C LEU A 445 -27.56 -10.96 -3.61
N PRO A 446 -28.10 -9.79 -3.15
CA PRO A 446 -28.82 -8.89 -4.05
C PRO A 446 -28.00 -8.43 -5.26
N GLY A 447 -26.69 -8.22 -5.09
CA GLY A 447 -25.82 -7.77 -6.16
C GLY A 447 -25.53 -8.87 -7.19
N PHE A 448 -25.33 -10.11 -6.78
CA PHE A 448 -25.17 -11.24 -7.70
C PHE A 448 -26.45 -11.54 -8.49
N HIS A 449 -27.61 -11.52 -7.84
CA HIS A 449 -28.91 -11.69 -8.53
C HIS A 449 -29.18 -10.54 -9.51
N ARG A 450 -28.85 -9.30 -9.13
CA ARG A 450 -28.90 -8.15 -10.04
C ARG A 450 -27.95 -8.32 -11.22
N LEU A 451 -26.70 -8.77 -10.97
CA LEU A 451 -25.73 -9.04 -12.03
C LEU A 451 -26.29 -10.06 -13.03
N ARG A 452 -26.76 -11.22 -12.56
CA ARG A 452 -27.37 -12.23 -13.44
C ARG A 452 -28.48 -11.63 -14.30
N ARG A 453 -29.40 -10.87 -13.68
CA ARG A 453 -30.49 -10.25 -14.45
C ARG A 453 -29.99 -9.21 -15.47
N MET A 454 -28.96 -8.44 -15.14
CA MET A 454 -28.35 -7.51 -16.09
C MET A 454 -27.68 -8.23 -17.25
N LEU A 455 -27.08 -9.41 -17.02
CA LEU A 455 -26.53 -10.26 -18.07
C LEU A 455 -27.63 -10.77 -19.00
N ASP A 456 -28.70 -11.34 -18.43
CA ASP A 456 -29.82 -11.92 -19.19
C ASP A 456 -30.53 -10.85 -20.04
N SER A 457 -31.02 -9.77 -19.39
CA SER A 457 -31.70 -8.67 -20.10
C SER A 457 -30.76 -7.97 -21.09
N GLY A 458 -29.47 -7.90 -20.77
CA GLY A 458 -28.46 -7.30 -21.64
C GLY A 458 -28.27 -8.09 -22.94
N ALA A 459 -28.11 -9.40 -22.84
CA ALA A 459 -27.97 -10.26 -24.01
C ALA A 459 -29.25 -10.33 -24.84
N GLU A 460 -30.42 -10.32 -24.23
CA GLU A 460 -31.68 -10.21 -24.97
C GLU A 460 -31.72 -8.92 -25.81
N LEU A 461 -31.36 -7.77 -25.22
CA LEU A 461 -31.34 -6.50 -25.91
C LEU A 461 -30.28 -6.43 -27.02
N LEU A 462 -29.13 -7.08 -26.84
CA LEU A 462 -28.10 -7.22 -27.87
C LEU A 462 -28.59 -8.12 -29.02
N ALA A 463 -29.16 -9.29 -28.71
CA ALA A 463 -29.68 -10.21 -29.74
C ALA A 463 -30.81 -9.59 -30.58
N GLN A 464 -31.57 -8.64 -30.00
CA GLN A 464 -32.66 -7.91 -30.67
C GLN A 464 -32.20 -6.59 -31.34
N ASP A 465 -30.91 -6.28 -31.37
CA ASP A 465 -30.36 -5.01 -31.89
C ASP A 465 -30.97 -3.75 -31.25
N ARG A 466 -31.41 -3.87 -29.99
CA ARG A 466 -32.02 -2.76 -29.24
C ARG A 466 -31.00 -1.91 -28.51
N ILE A 467 -29.81 -2.46 -28.29
CA ILE A 467 -28.61 -1.75 -27.83
C ILE A 467 -27.41 -2.20 -28.67
N GLU A 468 -26.43 -1.30 -28.81
CA GLU A 468 -25.23 -1.56 -29.61
C GLU A 468 -24.19 -2.39 -28.84
N HIS A 469 -24.08 -2.17 -27.54
CA HIS A 469 -23.15 -2.85 -26.65
C HIS A 469 -23.66 -2.83 -25.21
N LEU A 470 -23.15 -3.74 -24.38
CA LEU A 470 -23.30 -3.67 -22.93
C LEU A 470 -22.02 -4.12 -22.24
N VAL A 471 -21.42 -3.21 -21.49
CA VAL A 471 -20.25 -3.45 -20.65
C VAL A 471 -20.60 -3.17 -19.19
N LEU A 472 -20.35 -4.16 -18.34
CA LEU A 472 -20.52 -4.08 -16.89
C LEU A 472 -19.14 -4.04 -16.22
N PRO A 473 -18.65 -2.87 -15.77
CA PRO A 473 -17.39 -2.78 -15.04
C PRO A 473 -17.55 -3.29 -13.61
N TRP A 474 -16.56 -4.01 -13.10
CA TRP A 474 -16.53 -4.51 -11.74
C TRP A 474 -15.12 -4.50 -11.17
N ILE A 475 -14.91 -3.81 -10.04
CA ILE A 475 -13.66 -3.86 -9.28
C ILE A 475 -13.85 -4.81 -8.09
N ASP A 476 -12.99 -5.82 -7.99
CA ASP A 476 -12.86 -6.70 -6.82
C ASP A 476 -11.42 -7.21 -6.71
N LYS A 477 -11.10 -7.94 -5.64
CA LYS A 477 -9.86 -8.70 -5.53
C LYS A 477 -10.05 -10.11 -6.10
N PHE A 478 -10.21 -10.17 -7.42
CA PHE A 478 -10.38 -11.42 -8.18
C PHE A 478 -9.18 -12.35 -8.03
N PHE A 479 -7.98 -11.77 -7.92
CA PHE A 479 -6.73 -12.51 -7.77
C PHE A 479 -5.75 -11.80 -6.81
N ILE A 480 -5.09 -12.56 -5.95
CA ILE A 480 -4.15 -12.15 -4.92
C ILE A 480 -2.80 -12.75 -5.25
N SER A 481 -1.95 -11.94 -5.86
CA SER A 481 -0.62 -12.36 -6.36
C SER A 481 0.27 -13.01 -5.29
N SER A 482 0.14 -12.61 -4.03
CA SER A 482 0.91 -13.15 -2.90
C SER A 482 0.55 -14.59 -2.52
N LEU A 483 -0.70 -15.01 -2.77
CA LEU A 483 -1.18 -16.38 -2.55
C LEU A 483 -0.87 -17.30 -3.74
N ARG A 484 -0.39 -16.74 -4.87
CA ARG A 484 0.02 -17.48 -6.08
C ARG A 484 -1.08 -18.43 -6.57
N GLN A 485 -0.74 -19.71 -6.80
CA GLN A 485 -1.68 -20.72 -7.29
C GLN A 485 -2.76 -21.09 -6.27
N GLN A 486 -2.56 -20.83 -4.98
CA GLN A 486 -3.52 -21.16 -3.93
C GLN A 486 -4.79 -20.30 -4.00
N ASP A 487 -4.73 -19.19 -4.75
CA ASP A 487 -5.81 -18.20 -4.83
C ASP A 487 -6.83 -18.44 -5.95
N ILE A 488 -6.58 -19.43 -6.82
CA ILE A 488 -7.40 -19.65 -8.02
C ILE A 488 -8.84 -20.05 -7.68
N GLY A 489 -9.09 -20.62 -6.50
CA GLY A 489 -10.39 -21.18 -6.12
C GLY A 489 -11.55 -20.18 -6.20
N TYR A 490 -11.32 -18.92 -5.84
CA TYR A 490 -12.36 -17.88 -5.94
C TYR A 490 -12.66 -17.50 -7.38
N LEU A 491 -11.63 -17.25 -8.20
CA LEU A 491 -11.81 -16.90 -9.59
C LEU A 491 -12.48 -18.05 -10.36
N ALA A 492 -12.07 -19.28 -10.08
CA ALA A 492 -12.68 -20.50 -10.62
C ALA A 492 -14.17 -20.59 -10.27
N ALA A 493 -14.51 -20.53 -8.98
CA ALA A 493 -15.90 -20.57 -8.52
C ALA A 493 -16.76 -19.43 -9.12
N LEU A 494 -16.17 -18.24 -9.33
CA LEU A 494 -16.87 -17.11 -9.91
C LEU A 494 -17.19 -17.36 -11.38
N VAL A 495 -16.23 -17.86 -12.15
CA VAL A 495 -16.46 -18.20 -13.56
C VAL A 495 -17.44 -19.36 -13.69
N ASP A 496 -17.32 -20.39 -12.85
CA ASP A 496 -18.27 -21.52 -12.82
C ASP A 496 -19.71 -21.03 -12.53
N TRP A 497 -19.87 -20.08 -11.62
CA TRP A 497 -21.18 -19.45 -11.35
C TRP A 497 -21.71 -18.64 -12.55
N LEU A 498 -20.82 -17.93 -13.27
CA LEU A 498 -21.20 -17.21 -14.49
C LEU A 498 -21.57 -18.16 -15.63
N GLU A 499 -20.88 -19.30 -15.77
CA GLU A 499 -21.16 -20.33 -16.77
C GLU A 499 -22.51 -21.01 -16.56
N ALA A 500 -22.93 -21.16 -15.30
CA ALA A 500 -24.23 -21.71 -14.94
C ALA A 500 -25.41 -20.79 -15.29
N THR A 501 -25.16 -19.55 -15.68
CA THR A 501 -26.20 -18.62 -16.15
C THR A 501 -26.64 -18.97 -17.58
N THR A 502 -27.89 -18.64 -17.92
CA THR A 502 -28.44 -18.91 -19.26
C THR A 502 -27.67 -18.17 -20.36
N VAL A 503 -27.10 -17.02 -20.00
CA VAL A 503 -26.33 -16.16 -20.90
C VAL A 503 -24.88 -16.11 -20.44
N ARG A 504 -23.97 -16.67 -21.23
CA ARG A 504 -22.54 -16.61 -20.91
C ARG A 504 -22.00 -15.20 -21.23
N PRO A 505 -21.58 -14.40 -20.25
CA PRO A 505 -20.86 -13.17 -20.53
C PRO A 505 -19.46 -13.46 -21.05
N LEU A 506 -18.85 -12.47 -21.69
CA LEU A 506 -17.43 -12.49 -21.97
C LEU A 506 -16.69 -11.75 -20.85
N VAL A 507 -15.78 -12.43 -20.15
CA VAL A 507 -15.03 -11.83 -19.04
C VAL A 507 -13.71 -11.27 -19.54
N LEU A 508 -13.50 -9.97 -19.35
CA LEU A 508 -12.20 -9.32 -19.54
C LEU A 508 -11.59 -9.04 -18.17
N LEU A 509 -10.61 -9.85 -17.78
CA LEU A 509 -9.87 -9.70 -16.52
C LEU A 509 -8.64 -8.81 -16.72
N TRP A 510 -8.75 -7.59 -16.21
CA TRP A 510 -7.66 -6.63 -16.20
C TRP A 510 -6.78 -6.86 -14.99
N GLU A 511 -5.51 -7.15 -15.25
CA GLU A 511 -4.48 -7.33 -14.24
C GLU A 511 -3.20 -6.65 -14.70
N ASP A 512 -2.40 -6.20 -13.73
CA ASP A 512 -1.01 -5.85 -14.00
C ASP A 512 -0.11 -6.48 -12.93
N SER A 513 1.19 -6.64 -13.22
CA SER A 513 2.12 -7.21 -12.25
C SER A 513 3.46 -6.49 -12.30
N ALA A 514 3.99 -6.18 -11.11
CA ALA A 514 5.32 -5.62 -10.94
C ALA A 514 6.46 -6.63 -11.14
N HIS A 515 6.17 -7.93 -11.26
CA HIS A 515 7.20 -8.97 -11.40
C HIS A 515 7.58 -9.23 -12.86
N ALA A 516 8.87 -9.07 -13.19
CA ALA A 516 9.38 -9.17 -14.56
C ALA A 516 9.43 -10.59 -15.15
N ARG A 517 9.29 -11.64 -14.33
CA ARG A 517 9.27 -13.05 -14.78
C ARG A 517 8.09 -13.77 -14.15
N ASP A 518 7.40 -14.57 -14.96
CA ASP A 518 6.29 -15.46 -14.60
C ASP A 518 5.30 -14.86 -13.60
N THR A 519 4.44 -13.96 -14.10
CA THR A 519 3.41 -13.34 -13.25
C THR A 519 2.55 -14.42 -12.59
N SER A 520 2.20 -14.23 -11.31
CA SER A 520 1.39 -15.18 -10.55
C SER A 520 0.09 -15.56 -11.28
N LEU A 521 -0.53 -14.60 -12.00
CA LEU A 521 -1.70 -14.86 -12.82
C LEU A 521 -1.39 -15.72 -14.05
N ALA A 522 -0.28 -15.48 -14.77
CA ALA A 522 0.12 -16.35 -15.89
C ALA A 522 0.34 -17.79 -15.44
N LEU A 523 0.99 -18.01 -14.29
CA LEU A 523 1.16 -19.33 -13.70
C LEU A 523 -0.17 -19.97 -13.31
N ALA A 524 -1.11 -19.17 -12.79
CA ALA A 524 -2.44 -19.61 -12.42
C ALA A 524 -3.29 -20.03 -13.65
N LEU A 525 -3.24 -19.23 -14.72
CA LEU A 525 -3.85 -19.55 -16.02
C LEU A 525 -3.24 -20.82 -16.62
N ALA A 526 -1.92 -20.96 -16.57
CA ALA A 526 -1.23 -22.14 -17.07
C ALA A 526 -1.54 -23.42 -16.28
N ALA A 527 -1.83 -23.29 -14.97
CA ALA A 527 -2.26 -24.41 -14.13
C ALA A 527 -3.72 -24.81 -14.35
N ASN A 528 -4.50 -23.99 -15.05
CA ASN A 528 -5.94 -24.19 -15.32
C ASN A 528 -6.22 -24.17 -16.83
N ARG A 529 -5.34 -24.79 -17.63
CA ARG A 529 -5.44 -24.82 -19.11
C ARG A 529 -6.65 -25.59 -19.63
N GLU A 530 -7.19 -26.49 -18.81
CA GLU A 530 -8.43 -27.21 -19.07
C GLU A 530 -9.66 -26.31 -18.98
N ARG A 531 -9.56 -25.16 -18.30
CA ARG A 531 -10.59 -24.12 -18.31
C ARG A 531 -10.47 -23.30 -19.59
N LYS A 532 -11.58 -22.74 -20.04
CA LYS A 532 -11.67 -21.89 -21.24
C LYS A 532 -11.14 -20.47 -20.98
N TRP A 533 -9.95 -20.39 -20.40
CA TRP A 533 -9.31 -19.15 -19.98
C TRP A 533 -8.07 -18.90 -20.81
N ARG A 534 -7.86 -17.64 -21.18
CA ARG A 534 -6.77 -17.25 -22.06
C ARG A 534 -6.06 -16.00 -21.57
N GLY A 535 -4.75 -16.08 -21.44
CA GLY A 535 -3.89 -14.90 -21.32
C GLY A 535 -3.68 -14.25 -22.70
N ILE A 536 -3.47 -12.93 -22.71
CA ILE A 536 -2.97 -12.18 -23.86
C ILE A 536 -1.71 -11.42 -23.42
N GLY A 537 -0.69 -11.35 -24.28
CA GLY A 537 0.56 -10.66 -23.95
C GLY A 537 1.39 -11.44 -22.93
N ARG A 538 1.92 -10.77 -21.91
CA ARG A 538 2.71 -11.43 -20.86
C ARG A 538 1.97 -12.56 -20.12
N PHE A 539 0.64 -12.61 -20.19
CA PHE A 539 -0.14 -13.66 -19.55
C PHE A 539 -0.20 -14.99 -20.34
N ASP A 540 0.28 -15.01 -21.59
CA ASP A 540 0.46 -16.24 -22.39
C ASP A 540 1.93 -16.51 -22.75
N ALA A 541 2.85 -16.04 -21.89
CA ALA A 541 4.29 -16.06 -22.14
C ALA A 541 4.74 -15.25 -23.37
N GLY A 542 3.94 -14.25 -23.78
CA GLY A 542 4.26 -13.34 -24.89
C GLY A 542 4.06 -13.98 -26.26
N VAL A 543 3.23 -15.02 -26.35
CA VAL A 543 2.83 -15.65 -27.62
C VAL A 543 1.96 -14.69 -28.42
N SER A 544 1.16 -13.87 -27.73
CA SER A 544 0.39 -12.80 -28.35
C SER A 544 0.86 -11.41 -27.93
N ASP A 545 0.44 -10.38 -28.67
CA ASP A 545 0.67 -8.98 -28.30
C ASP A 545 -0.64 -8.30 -27.86
N ARG A 546 -0.56 -7.44 -26.84
CA ARG A 546 -1.71 -6.68 -26.32
C ARG A 546 -2.38 -5.78 -27.37
N SER A 547 -1.64 -5.30 -28.35
CA SER A 547 -2.18 -4.51 -29.47
C SER A 547 -3.15 -5.32 -30.35
N GLN A 548 -3.01 -6.65 -30.37
CA GLN A 548 -3.86 -7.58 -31.13
C GLN A 548 -5.06 -8.11 -30.32
N ALA A 549 -5.28 -7.61 -29.10
CA ALA A 549 -6.26 -8.18 -28.19
C ALA A 549 -7.67 -8.25 -28.77
N LEU A 550 -8.14 -7.23 -29.48
CA LEU A 550 -9.48 -7.23 -30.10
C LEU A 550 -9.64 -8.37 -31.10
N GLU A 551 -8.67 -8.53 -32.02
CA GLU A 551 -8.69 -9.57 -33.04
C GLU A 551 -8.69 -10.97 -32.41
N ILE A 552 -7.81 -11.20 -31.43
CA ILE A 552 -7.70 -12.47 -30.71
C ILE A 552 -9.01 -12.80 -30.00
N ILE A 553 -9.59 -11.84 -29.29
CA ILE A 553 -10.86 -12.03 -28.58
C ILE A 553 -11.98 -12.34 -29.58
N CYS A 554 -12.09 -11.57 -30.66
CA CYS A 554 -13.12 -11.79 -31.69
C CYS A 554 -12.99 -13.15 -32.37
N ARG A 555 -11.78 -13.68 -32.55
CA ARG A 555 -11.56 -15.01 -33.10
C ARG A 555 -11.92 -16.12 -32.11
N ASP A 556 -11.59 -15.93 -30.83
CA ASP A 556 -11.54 -17.02 -29.86
C ASP A 556 -12.69 -17.00 -28.83
N HIS A 557 -13.60 -16.00 -28.88
CA HIS A 557 -14.64 -15.79 -27.85
C HIS A 557 -15.67 -16.91 -27.73
N GLU A 558 -15.88 -17.73 -28.77
CA GLU A 558 -16.83 -18.85 -28.70
C GLU A 558 -16.29 -19.99 -27.82
N GLN A 559 -14.96 -20.14 -27.79
CA GLN A 559 -14.26 -21.20 -27.07
C GLN A 559 -13.60 -20.70 -25.77
N THR A 560 -13.63 -19.38 -25.53
CA THR A 560 -12.97 -18.73 -24.39
C THR A 560 -13.98 -17.90 -23.60
N GLU A 561 -14.02 -18.10 -22.29
CA GLU A 561 -14.92 -17.40 -21.37
C GLU A 561 -14.23 -16.23 -20.65
N LEU A 562 -12.94 -16.38 -20.35
CA LEU A 562 -12.14 -15.37 -19.67
C LEU A 562 -10.88 -15.03 -20.46
N PHE A 563 -10.69 -13.74 -20.73
CA PHE A 563 -9.45 -13.20 -21.27
C PHE A 563 -8.75 -12.36 -20.21
N ALA A 564 -7.51 -12.73 -19.87
CA ALA A 564 -6.65 -11.98 -18.96
C ALA A 564 -5.67 -11.11 -19.77
N LEU A 565 -5.65 -9.81 -19.48
CA LEU A 565 -4.90 -8.85 -20.26
C LEU A 565 -4.42 -7.67 -19.41
N ARG A 566 -3.29 -7.07 -19.83
CA ARG A 566 -2.82 -5.82 -19.25
C ARG A 566 -3.67 -4.63 -19.68
N PRO A 567 -3.69 -3.53 -18.92
CA PRO A 567 -4.46 -2.35 -19.29
C PRO A 567 -4.10 -1.76 -20.67
N ILE A 568 -2.82 -1.57 -20.97
CA ILE A 568 -2.40 -0.78 -22.15
C ILE A 568 -1.38 -1.46 -23.07
N ASN A 569 -0.25 -1.92 -22.56
CA ASN A 569 0.87 -2.42 -23.38
C ASN A 569 1.68 -3.47 -22.61
N GLU A 570 2.64 -4.11 -23.29
CA GLU A 570 3.55 -5.10 -22.70
C GLU A 570 4.84 -4.51 -22.11
N ILE A 571 4.96 -3.17 -22.04
CA ILE A 571 6.15 -2.52 -21.49
C ILE A 571 6.20 -2.77 -19.98
N HIS A 572 7.31 -3.32 -19.51
CA HIS A 572 7.55 -3.56 -18.10
C HIS A 572 8.83 -2.88 -17.61
N GLN A 573 8.66 -1.72 -16.98
CA GLN A 573 9.68 -0.90 -16.34
C GLN A 573 9.15 -0.46 -14.96
N PRO A 574 9.02 -1.39 -14.00
CA PRO A 574 8.43 -1.09 -12.71
C PRO A 574 9.24 -0.01 -12.01
N GLY A 575 8.56 1.03 -11.54
CA GLY A 575 9.14 2.12 -10.79
C GLY A 575 8.19 2.55 -9.68
N SER A 576 8.68 2.69 -8.46
CA SER A 576 7.85 3.17 -7.35
C SER A 576 7.41 4.61 -7.61
N LEU A 577 6.21 4.97 -7.16
CA LEU A 577 5.71 6.34 -7.30
C LEU A 577 6.66 7.37 -6.63
N ASP A 578 7.22 7.05 -5.46
CA ASP A 578 8.19 7.93 -4.78
C ASP A 578 9.45 8.14 -5.64
N ASP A 579 9.98 7.09 -6.29
CA ASP A 579 11.13 7.19 -7.18
C ASP A 579 10.83 8.00 -8.44
N LEU A 580 9.68 7.77 -9.06
CA LEU A 580 9.22 8.53 -10.24
C LEU A 580 9.09 10.02 -9.92
N LEU A 581 8.54 10.37 -8.76
CA LEU A 581 8.39 11.77 -8.34
C LEU A 581 9.73 12.43 -7.97
N ARG A 582 10.69 11.67 -7.44
CA ARG A 582 12.03 12.16 -7.08
C ARG A 582 12.91 12.39 -8.31
N THR A 583 13.01 11.37 -9.16
CA THR A 583 13.94 11.33 -10.30
C THR A 583 13.35 11.97 -11.55
N ARG A 584 12.01 11.94 -11.71
CA ARG A 584 11.26 12.49 -12.85
C ARG A 584 11.84 12.05 -14.20
N PRO A 585 11.99 10.73 -14.43
CA PRO A 585 12.66 10.21 -15.61
C PRO A 585 11.82 10.48 -16.86
N ARG A 586 12.36 11.24 -17.82
CA ARG A 586 11.67 11.50 -19.09
C ARG A 586 11.36 10.22 -19.88
N GLN A 587 12.22 9.21 -19.76
CA GLN A 587 12.04 7.92 -20.42
C GLN A 587 10.75 7.20 -19.98
N PHE A 588 10.36 7.32 -18.71
CA PHE A 588 9.11 6.72 -18.22
C PHE A 588 7.88 7.31 -18.93
N LEU A 589 7.90 8.61 -19.23
CA LEU A 589 6.82 9.25 -19.99
C LEU A 589 6.75 8.79 -21.45
N GLN A 590 7.84 8.23 -21.99
CA GLN A 590 7.90 7.65 -23.33
C GLN A 590 7.60 6.13 -23.33
N ARG A 591 7.88 5.48 -22.20
CA ARG A 591 7.74 4.03 -21.98
C ARG A 591 6.89 3.80 -20.74
N TYR A 592 5.65 4.25 -20.83
CA TYR A 592 4.70 4.17 -19.73
C TYR A 592 4.45 2.71 -19.35
N ASP A 593 4.69 2.40 -18.07
CA ASP A 593 4.35 1.12 -17.45
C ASP A 593 3.28 1.37 -16.38
N SER A 594 2.12 0.71 -16.53
CA SER A 594 0.99 0.81 -15.61
C SER A 594 1.28 0.26 -14.21
N ALA A 595 2.40 -0.44 -13.99
CA ALA A 595 2.79 -0.99 -12.69
C ALA A 595 3.23 0.07 -11.66
N TRP A 596 3.33 1.36 -12.01
CA TRP A 596 3.72 2.43 -11.08
C TRP A 596 2.79 2.59 -9.86
N LYS A 597 1.57 2.05 -9.95
CA LYS A 597 0.55 2.03 -8.91
C LYS A 597 0.78 0.94 -7.86
N ASP A 598 1.81 0.11 -8.02
CA ASP A 598 1.98 -1.07 -7.17
C ASP A 598 2.27 -0.70 -5.73
N ASN A 599 1.66 -1.46 -4.82
CA ASN A 599 1.81 -1.31 -3.37
C ASN A 599 1.61 0.15 -2.87
N GLN A 600 0.80 0.95 -3.57
CA GLN A 600 0.46 2.32 -3.18
C GLN A 600 -0.92 2.34 -2.52
N VAL A 601 -0.96 2.48 -1.20
CA VAL A 601 -2.21 2.56 -0.45
C VAL A 601 -2.83 3.94 -0.57
N CYS A 602 -1.98 4.98 -0.57
CA CYS A 602 -2.40 6.37 -0.56
C CYS A 602 -3.28 6.75 -1.77
N ILE A 603 -3.05 6.15 -2.94
CA ILE A 603 -3.81 6.40 -4.17
C ILE A 603 -5.20 5.75 -4.20
N TYR A 604 -5.52 4.89 -3.24
CA TYR A 604 -6.84 4.29 -3.09
C TYR A 604 -7.60 4.83 -1.89
N THR A 605 -6.94 5.55 -0.99
CA THR A 605 -7.57 6.09 0.22
C THR A 605 -8.79 6.96 -0.09
N GLY A 606 -9.90 6.69 0.60
CA GLY A 606 -11.19 7.36 0.39
C GLY A 606 -11.99 6.83 -0.82
N THR A 607 -11.60 5.69 -1.40
CA THR A 607 -12.37 4.99 -2.45
C THR A 607 -12.88 3.65 -1.96
N GLN A 608 -13.85 3.05 -2.66
CA GLN A 608 -14.35 1.71 -2.37
C GLN A 608 -13.32 0.59 -2.64
N VAL A 609 -12.23 0.91 -3.36
CA VAL A 609 -11.12 -0.02 -3.63
C VAL A 609 -10.20 -0.19 -2.41
N PHE A 610 -10.09 0.84 -1.56
CA PHE A 610 -9.22 0.83 -0.39
C PHE A 610 -9.36 -0.43 0.50
N PRO A 611 -10.56 -0.85 0.93
CA PRO A 611 -10.70 -2.06 1.75
C PRO A 611 -10.42 -3.36 0.98
N LEU A 612 -10.33 -3.35 -0.35
CA LEU A 612 -9.98 -4.52 -1.18
C LEU A 612 -8.46 -4.75 -1.29
N LEU A 613 -7.63 -3.82 -0.84
CA LEU A 613 -6.18 -3.98 -0.86
C LEU A 613 -5.74 -5.09 0.11
N SER A 614 -4.69 -5.82 -0.22
CA SER A 614 -4.10 -6.83 0.67
C SER A 614 -3.54 -6.18 1.94
N VAL A 615 -3.28 -6.99 2.96
CA VAL A 615 -2.49 -6.60 4.14
C VAL A 615 -1.20 -5.93 3.69
N GLN A 616 -0.91 -4.78 4.29
CA GLN A 616 0.24 -3.96 3.94
C GLN A 616 1.37 -4.24 4.93
N SER A 617 2.55 -4.57 4.39
CA SER A 617 3.77 -4.74 5.17
C SER A 617 4.68 -3.52 5.05
N ASP A 618 4.76 -2.89 3.88
CA ASP A 618 5.72 -1.80 3.70
C ASP A 618 5.11 -0.44 4.06
N PRO A 619 5.86 0.42 4.78
CA PRO A 619 5.38 1.75 5.12
C PRO A 619 5.28 2.61 3.86
N GLU A 620 4.08 3.17 3.63
CA GLU A 620 3.82 4.08 2.53
C GLU A 620 4.70 5.34 2.68
N PRO A 621 5.51 5.74 1.68
CA PRO A 621 6.31 6.96 1.79
C PRO A 621 5.49 8.24 1.63
N LEU A 622 4.36 8.22 0.92
CA LEU A 622 3.66 9.44 0.52
C LEU A 622 2.42 9.70 1.39
N PRO A 623 2.03 10.96 1.65
CA PRO A 623 0.83 11.22 2.45
C PRO A 623 -0.45 10.72 1.76
N CYS A 624 -1.32 10.08 2.55
CA CYS A 624 -2.68 9.63 2.17
C CYS A 624 -3.68 10.79 1.88
N TRP A 625 -3.25 12.05 1.96
CA TRP A 625 -4.08 13.25 1.78
C TRP A 625 -3.45 14.27 0.83
N ILE A 626 -4.31 15.06 0.19
CA ILE A 626 -3.94 16.22 -0.65
C ILE A 626 -4.66 17.47 -0.16
N ALA A 627 -3.96 18.60 -0.10
CA ALA A 627 -4.55 19.87 0.30
C ALA A 627 -4.97 20.70 -0.92
N VAL A 628 -6.25 21.08 -0.95
CA VAL A 628 -6.89 21.88 -1.99
C VAL A 628 -7.73 22.96 -1.33
N ASN A 629 -7.52 24.23 -1.71
CA ASN A 629 -8.28 25.39 -1.19
C ASN A 629 -8.37 25.45 0.36
N GLY A 630 -7.29 25.10 1.05
CA GLY A 630 -7.25 25.16 2.52
C GLY A 630 -7.89 23.99 3.25
N HIS A 631 -8.23 22.90 2.55
CA HIS A 631 -8.75 21.67 3.15
C HIS A 631 -7.97 20.43 2.70
N LYS A 632 -7.88 19.42 3.57
CA LYS A 632 -7.35 18.10 3.19
C LYS A 632 -8.46 17.22 2.63
N LEU A 633 -8.14 16.51 1.55
CA LEU A 633 -8.96 15.48 0.92
C LEU A 633 -8.20 14.15 0.92
N PRO A 634 -8.88 12.99 1.00
CA PRO A 634 -8.25 11.70 0.73
C PRO A 634 -7.65 11.70 -0.69
N LEU A 635 -6.40 11.29 -0.83
CA LEU A 635 -5.69 11.34 -2.11
C LEU A 635 -6.37 10.46 -3.17
N GLY A 636 -6.75 9.23 -2.83
CA GLY A 636 -7.40 8.33 -3.78
C GLY A 636 -8.75 8.84 -4.28
N ALA A 637 -9.59 9.38 -3.40
CA ALA A 637 -10.85 10.02 -3.79
C ALA A 637 -10.62 11.20 -4.76
N PHE A 638 -9.61 12.04 -4.49
CA PHE A 638 -9.23 13.13 -5.39
C PHE A 638 -8.76 12.61 -6.76
N LEU A 639 -7.86 11.63 -6.77
CA LEU A 639 -7.30 11.05 -8.00
C LEU A 639 -8.37 10.36 -8.84
N ARG A 640 -9.24 9.54 -8.23
CA ARG A 640 -10.36 8.89 -8.91
C ARG A 640 -11.23 9.91 -9.64
N ASN A 641 -11.68 10.95 -8.94
CA ASN A 641 -12.54 11.98 -9.54
C ASN A 641 -11.84 12.71 -10.68
N ARG A 642 -10.56 13.05 -10.51
CA ARG A 642 -9.75 13.69 -11.55
C ARG A 642 -9.61 12.81 -12.80
N LEU A 643 -9.21 11.56 -12.62
CA LEU A 643 -9.02 10.59 -13.70
C LEU A 643 -10.33 10.30 -14.42
N ARG A 644 -11.42 10.10 -13.67
CA ARG A 644 -12.76 9.87 -14.24
C ARG A 644 -13.21 11.04 -15.12
N ARG A 645 -13.12 12.29 -14.63
CA ARG A 645 -13.45 13.50 -15.41
C ARG A 645 -12.63 13.60 -16.68
N ALA A 646 -11.32 13.40 -16.58
CA ALA A 646 -10.42 13.48 -17.73
C ALA A 646 -10.68 12.35 -18.76
N ALA A 647 -10.99 11.13 -18.30
CA ALA A 647 -11.29 10.00 -19.18
C ALA A 647 -12.66 10.13 -19.87
N LEU A 648 -13.67 10.64 -19.15
CA LEU A 648 -15.07 10.72 -19.61
C LEU A 648 -15.47 12.06 -20.23
N SER A 649 -14.62 13.10 -20.15
CA SER A 649 -14.92 14.52 -20.37
C SER A 649 -15.82 15.15 -19.28
N ASP A 650 -15.61 16.43 -18.95
CA ASP A 650 -16.19 17.11 -17.77
C ASP A 650 -17.73 17.04 -17.67
N LEU A 651 -18.43 16.99 -18.81
CA LEU A 651 -19.90 16.91 -18.88
C LEU A 651 -20.46 15.56 -18.46
N ALA A 652 -19.65 14.49 -18.48
CA ALA A 652 -20.09 13.13 -18.17
C ALA A 652 -19.90 12.72 -16.71
N ALA A 653 -19.14 13.49 -15.94
CA ALA A 653 -18.68 13.11 -14.61
C ALA A 653 -19.41 13.81 -13.44
N ASP A 654 -20.13 14.91 -13.73
CA ASP A 654 -20.77 15.76 -12.71
C ASP A 654 -22.29 15.49 -12.55
N GLU A 655 -22.85 14.51 -13.26
CA GLU A 655 -24.27 14.13 -13.16
C GLU A 655 -24.56 13.30 -11.90
N PRO A 656 -25.67 13.57 -11.18
CA PRO A 656 -26.10 12.74 -10.06
C PRO A 656 -26.30 11.29 -10.51
N LEU A 657 -25.79 10.34 -9.72
CA LEU A 657 -25.99 8.93 -10.00
C LEU A 657 -27.40 8.51 -9.61
N GLU A 658 -28.15 7.98 -10.57
CA GLU A 658 -29.47 7.37 -10.36
C GLU A 658 -29.38 6.11 -9.45
N PRO A 659 -30.46 5.68 -8.78
CA PRO A 659 -30.44 4.64 -7.74
C PRO A 659 -29.80 3.30 -8.13
N LEU A 660 -30.07 2.77 -9.33
CA LEU A 660 -29.42 1.54 -9.81
C LEU A 660 -27.94 1.74 -10.09
N ALA A 661 -27.55 2.87 -10.68
CA ALA A 661 -26.15 3.19 -10.90
C ALA A 661 -25.42 3.33 -9.55
N ALA A 662 -26.04 3.96 -8.55
CA ALA A 662 -25.49 4.05 -7.20
C ALA A 662 -25.38 2.68 -6.51
N GLY A 663 -26.43 1.86 -6.57
CA GLY A 663 -26.46 0.52 -5.98
C GLY A 663 -25.51 -0.47 -6.67
N TRP A 664 -25.38 -0.38 -8.00
CA TRP A 664 -24.37 -1.12 -8.76
C TRP A 664 -22.97 -0.63 -8.43
N GLN A 665 -22.71 0.67 -8.48
CA GLN A 665 -21.37 1.20 -8.19
C GLN A 665 -20.92 0.85 -6.78
N GLN A 666 -21.82 0.90 -5.79
CA GLN A 666 -21.51 0.49 -4.41
C GLN A 666 -21.17 -0.99 -4.30
N TRP A 667 -21.89 -1.86 -5.02
CA TRP A 667 -21.60 -3.29 -5.01
C TRP A 667 -20.34 -3.63 -5.83
N ALA A 668 -20.15 -3.02 -6.99
CA ALA A 668 -19.05 -3.24 -7.91
C ALA A 668 -17.77 -2.45 -7.58
N ALA A 669 -17.74 -1.77 -6.43
CA ALA A 669 -16.62 -0.95 -5.92
C ALA A 669 -16.16 0.16 -6.88
N LEU A 670 -17.09 0.74 -7.65
CA LEU A 670 -16.83 1.79 -8.64
C LEU A 670 -16.98 3.21 -8.09
N GLY A 671 -17.58 3.35 -6.90
CA GLY A 671 -18.07 4.58 -6.26
C GLY A 671 -17.05 5.45 -5.55
#